data_AF-A0A2E5V965-F1
#
_entry.id   AF-A0A2E5V965-F1
#
_cell.length_a   1.000
_cell.length_b   1.000
_cell.length_c   1.000
_cell.angle_alpha   90.00
_cell.angle_beta   90.00
_cell.angle_gamma   90.00
#
_symmetry.space_group_name_H-M   'P 1'
#
loop_
_entity.id
_entity.type
_entity.pdbx_description
1 polymer ?
#
loop_
_entity_poly.entity_id
_entity_poly.type
_entity_poly.pdbx_seq_one_letter_code
_entity_poly.pdbx_strand_id
1 'polypeptide(L)'
;MNLIRISNLLFLVFFISSCGGGGSSSSSVNSITTNNITIDFQPSLSDAPVGSEITLTWSSDNTTGCQASNGWSGLKSTSGSEIMQVSNKSGANTYTLTCFNGTHSTISTSTVNSRNVNQTEAFHFLNQATFGATESEANSLSSIDLEAWIEDQFLKPASLYDQILLDRESSIDSSLSNFQHQRRLLELFKGLWIKNAVLAEDQLRQRVAFALSEIFVISMLDPDLSSRAHLISDYYDLLVSSAFGNYRDLMEDVTLHPAMGLYLDHLSNEKPDTSKNIRPDENYARELLQLFTIGLVDLNIDGTVQRDSEGVPLQSVDQSIIEGFAHVFTGWHFDKSSWSSANNDLAAGAQKNSYRNIKPMKSFNNYHDKGEKKLLNGTVLAADSNASQDLKDALDNIYAHPNLAPFVSYRLIQRLVKSNPSKEYVGRVANIFNNNGSGVKGDLKSVIKAILLDQEARTINESDLTAGKLKEPILRATQLWRAYGLKDIEYDNTGKGGYIFRGFYGNKDILDVFGQGPLQSPSVFNFFSPFYSPPGEISNQSLVAPELEIATEYQNTNILNFFWRQTFNYNSQKTISDIEVNYGGDKIISSLADFAIDIDEEAALASDTTSLIDRVATKLLGGNISDDLKSSIKDVIDLYTDEPDRQASIAIYLIVTSPEFTVQG
;
A
#
# COMPACT_ATOMS: atom_id res chain seq x y z
N MET A 1 -35.57 4.63 -18.04
CA MET A 1 -36.98 4.56 -17.60
C MET A 1 -37.12 5.55 -16.46
N ASN A 2 -37.81 6.68 -16.69
CA ASN A 2 -37.97 7.76 -15.73
C ASN A 2 -38.70 7.28 -14.47
N LEU A 3 -38.28 7.73 -13.29
CA LEU A 3 -39.18 8.01 -12.17
C LEU A 3 -38.55 9.02 -11.21
N ILE A 4 -39.11 10.22 -11.28
CA ILE A 4 -39.02 11.32 -10.32
C ILE A 4 -39.80 10.92 -9.05
N ARG A 5 -39.25 11.16 -7.86
CA ARG A 5 -40.02 11.50 -6.66
C ARG A 5 -39.31 12.56 -5.82
N ILE A 6 -39.83 13.78 -5.92
CA ILE A 6 -39.67 14.87 -4.95
C ILE A 6 -40.91 14.84 -4.05
N SER A 7 -40.73 14.87 -2.72
CA SER A 7 -41.55 15.70 -1.81
C SER A 7 -41.01 15.68 -0.37
N ASN A 8 -40.30 16.77 -0.03
CA ASN A 8 -40.34 17.61 1.18
C ASN A 8 -40.83 17.05 2.54
N LEU A 9 -40.05 17.33 3.60
CA LEU A 9 -40.38 18.35 4.61
C LEU A 9 -39.16 18.67 5.50
N LEU A 10 -38.59 19.87 5.40
CA LEU A 10 -37.74 20.44 6.46
C LEU A 10 -38.29 21.82 6.83
N PHE A 11 -38.68 21.98 8.10
CA PHE A 11 -39.18 23.22 8.68
C PHE A 11 -38.03 24.21 8.86
N LEU A 12 -38.08 25.34 8.16
CA LEU A 12 -37.21 26.49 8.38
C LEU A 12 -38.02 27.56 9.13
N VAL A 13 -37.67 27.83 10.39
CA VAL A 13 -38.29 28.90 11.19
C VAL A 13 -37.51 30.20 10.95
N PHE A 14 -38.07 31.10 10.15
CA PHE A 14 -37.66 32.51 10.07
C PHE A 14 -38.52 33.34 11.02
N PHE A 15 -37.88 34.00 12.01
CA PHE A 15 -38.52 35.05 12.81
C PHE A 15 -38.58 36.36 12.02
N ILE A 16 -39.78 36.88 11.81
CA ILE A 16 -40.05 38.23 11.31
C ILE A 16 -40.25 39.15 12.52
N SER A 17 -39.34 40.10 12.74
CA SER A 17 -39.51 41.18 13.72
C SER A 17 -40.20 42.39 13.09
N SER A 18 -41.22 42.92 13.76
CA SER A 18 -42.00 44.08 13.34
C SER A 18 -41.20 45.39 13.34
N CYS A 19 -41.39 46.21 12.32
CA CYS A 19 -41.03 47.62 12.31
C CYS A 19 -42.05 48.45 13.12
N GLY A 20 -41.59 49.11 14.19
CA GLY A 20 -42.31 50.19 14.87
C GLY A 20 -41.47 51.46 14.78
N GLY A 21 -42.00 52.50 14.14
CA GLY A 21 -41.35 53.81 14.00
C GLY A 21 -41.60 54.73 15.20
N GLY A 22 -40.59 55.51 15.57
CA GLY A 22 -40.67 56.61 16.53
C GLY A 22 -39.36 57.41 16.51
N GLY A 23 -39.43 58.69 16.14
CA GLY A 23 -38.28 59.54 15.83
C GLY A 23 -37.54 60.16 17.02
N SER A 24 -36.31 60.57 16.69
CA SER A 24 -35.45 61.61 17.27
C SER A 24 -35.01 61.52 18.74
N SER A 25 -33.74 61.13 18.93
CA SER A 25 -32.76 61.95 19.65
C SER A 25 -31.35 61.58 19.18
N SER A 26 -30.59 62.56 18.69
CA SER A 26 -29.17 62.42 18.38
C SER A 26 -28.39 62.33 19.69
N SER A 27 -28.29 61.13 20.23
CA SER A 27 -27.34 60.78 21.28
C SER A 27 -26.18 60.07 20.58
N SER A 28 -24.98 60.62 20.66
CA SER A 28 -23.75 59.92 20.31
C SER A 28 -23.65 58.68 21.21
N VAL A 29 -24.17 57.54 20.73
CA VAL A 29 -23.90 56.25 21.34
C VAL A 29 -22.43 55.99 21.06
N ASN A 30 -21.59 56.22 22.08
CA ASN A 30 -20.32 55.52 22.15
C ASN A 30 -20.68 54.03 22.06
N SER A 31 -20.39 53.43 20.91
CA SER A 31 -20.31 51.99 20.79
C SER A 31 -19.35 51.53 21.88
N ILE A 32 -19.87 50.96 22.95
CA ILE A 32 -19.06 50.19 23.88
C ILE A 32 -18.63 48.99 23.06
N THR A 33 -17.47 49.07 22.41
CA THR A 33 -16.75 47.90 21.94
C THR A 33 -16.47 47.09 23.19
N THR A 34 -17.30 46.08 23.47
CA THR A 34 -17.02 45.10 24.50
C THR A 34 -15.70 44.45 24.12
N ASN A 35 -14.64 44.72 24.89
CA ASN A 35 -13.31 44.16 24.71
C ASN A 35 -13.25 42.67 25.11
N ASN A 36 -14.30 41.91 24.81
CA ASN A 36 -14.41 40.51 25.18
C ASN A 36 -13.59 39.68 24.19
N ILE A 37 -12.65 38.92 24.73
CA ILE A 37 -11.85 37.95 23.98
C ILE A 37 -12.73 36.73 23.71
N THR A 38 -12.85 36.34 22.45
CA THR A 38 -13.43 35.07 22.02
C THR A 38 -12.32 34.11 21.63
N ILE A 39 -12.50 32.83 21.96
CA ILE A 39 -11.55 31.76 21.61
C ILE A 39 -12.36 30.61 21.03
N ASP A 40 -12.09 30.28 19.77
CA ASP A 40 -12.44 29.01 19.16
C ASP A 40 -11.25 28.06 19.32
N PHE A 41 -11.43 26.94 20.01
CA PHE A 41 -10.35 26.00 20.32
C PHE A 41 -10.89 24.58 20.39
N GLN A 42 -10.44 23.75 19.46
CA GLN A 42 -10.93 22.38 19.31
C GLN A 42 -9.82 21.41 18.90
N PRO A 43 -9.86 20.16 19.41
CA PRO A 43 -9.04 19.08 18.90
C PRO A 43 -9.68 18.48 17.65
N SER A 44 -8.89 17.82 16.80
CA SER A 44 -9.37 17.03 15.66
C SER A 44 -10.26 15.87 16.10
N LEU A 45 -10.00 15.32 17.30
CA LEU A 45 -10.76 14.23 17.91
C LEU A 45 -11.00 14.52 19.39
N SER A 46 -12.22 14.25 19.88
CA SER A 46 -12.54 14.32 21.32
C SER A 46 -12.15 13.05 22.09
N ASP A 47 -11.89 11.96 21.37
CA ASP A 47 -11.52 10.65 21.89
C ASP A 47 -10.61 9.96 20.86
N ALA A 48 -9.52 9.35 21.32
CA ALA A 48 -8.52 8.75 20.43
C ALA A 48 -7.73 7.61 21.14
N PRO A 49 -7.14 6.67 20.39
CA PRO A 49 -6.24 5.68 20.95
C PRO A 49 -5.05 6.30 21.69
N VAL A 50 -4.54 5.62 22.72
CA VAL A 50 -3.28 5.99 23.38
C VAL A 50 -2.14 6.10 22.36
N GLY A 51 -1.28 7.11 22.49
CA GLY A 51 -0.16 7.33 21.56
C GLY A 51 -0.55 7.82 20.15
N SER A 52 -1.83 8.12 19.90
CA SER A 52 -2.26 8.69 18.62
C SER A 52 -1.90 10.17 18.50
N GLU A 53 -1.75 10.63 17.25
CA GLU A 53 -1.66 12.05 16.94
C GLU A 53 -3.04 12.70 16.84
N ILE A 54 -3.16 13.87 17.44
CA ILE A 54 -4.31 14.77 17.27
C ILE A 54 -3.81 16.14 16.84
N THR A 55 -4.66 16.89 16.15
CA THR A 55 -4.40 18.28 15.79
C THR A 55 -5.24 19.20 16.65
N LEU A 56 -4.60 20.10 17.39
CA LEU A 56 -5.27 21.19 18.09
C LEU A 56 -5.35 22.40 17.17
N THR A 57 -6.55 22.95 16.95
CA THR A 57 -6.76 24.15 16.12
C THR A 57 -7.41 25.25 16.94
N TRP A 58 -6.90 26.47 16.81
CA TRP A 58 -7.43 27.63 17.52
C TRP A 58 -7.50 28.90 16.68
N SER A 59 -8.45 29.75 17.03
CA SER A 59 -8.64 31.11 16.54
C SER A 59 -9.14 31.98 17.68
N SER A 60 -8.66 33.22 17.78
CA SER A 60 -9.13 34.15 18.81
C SER A 60 -9.24 35.56 18.25
N ASP A 61 -10.30 36.26 18.67
CA ASP A 61 -10.52 37.66 18.30
C ASP A 61 -10.22 38.59 19.46
N ASN A 62 -9.78 39.80 19.12
CA ASN A 62 -9.47 40.86 20.08
C ASN A 62 -8.39 40.46 21.11
N THR A 63 -7.39 39.70 20.67
CA THR A 63 -6.25 39.20 21.46
C THR A 63 -4.93 39.75 20.91
N THR A 64 -3.95 39.91 21.79
CA THR A 64 -2.56 40.26 21.43
C THR A 64 -1.61 39.06 21.51
N GLY A 65 -2.05 37.97 22.12
CA GLY A 65 -1.30 36.73 22.24
C GLY A 65 -2.07 35.68 23.04
N CYS A 66 -1.63 34.42 22.91
CA CYS A 66 -2.17 33.30 23.66
C CYS A 66 -1.04 32.50 24.32
N GLN A 67 -1.35 31.80 25.42
CA GLN A 67 -0.44 30.95 26.15
C GLN A 67 -1.08 29.57 26.39
N ALA A 68 -0.36 28.52 25.98
CA ALA A 68 -0.75 27.14 26.19
C ALA A 68 -0.28 26.61 27.55
N SER A 69 -1.11 25.78 28.18
CA SER A 69 -0.79 25.08 29.44
C SER A 69 -1.49 23.71 29.53
N ASN A 70 -1.11 22.91 30.54
CA ASN A 70 -1.51 21.52 30.76
C ASN A 70 -0.86 20.54 29.77
N GLY A 71 -1.63 19.85 28.92
CA GLY A 71 -1.11 18.85 27.96
C GLY A 71 -0.19 19.39 26.86
N TRP A 72 0.08 20.70 26.86
CA TRP A 72 0.91 21.42 25.89
C TRP A 72 1.42 22.71 26.53
N SER A 73 2.36 23.39 25.89
CA SER A 73 3.00 24.58 26.47
C SER A 73 3.47 25.60 25.44
N GLY A 74 3.85 26.78 25.93
CA GLY A 74 4.48 27.84 25.14
C GLY A 74 3.53 28.97 24.74
N LEU A 75 4.11 30.04 24.19
CA LEU A 75 3.34 31.13 23.58
C LEU A 75 2.82 30.68 22.22
N LYS A 76 1.57 31.04 21.94
CA LYS A 76 0.86 30.73 20.70
C LYS A 76 0.42 32.04 20.02
N SER A 77 0.42 32.02 18.70
CA SER A 77 -0.21 33.06 17.89
C SER A 77 -1.71 33.16 18.18
N THR A 78 -2.35 34.24 17.73
CA THR A 78 -3.80 34.47 17.95
C THR A 78 -4.67 33.47 17.19
N SER A 79 -4.14 32.85 16.13
CA SER A 79 -4.71 31.67 15.47
C SER A 79 -3.59 30.71 15.06
N GLY A 80 -3.89 29.42 14.94
CA GLY A 80 -2.92 28.41 14.57
C GLY A 80 -3.43 26.98 14.69
N SER A 81 -2.53 26.05 14.38
CA SER A 81 -2.78 24.62 14.51
C SER A 81 -1.48 23.92 14.93
N GLU A 82 -1.58 22.89 15.78
CA GLU A 82 -0.42 22.17 16.31
C GLU A 82 -0.77 20.70 16.58
N ILE A 83 0.12 19.80 16.18
CA ILE A 83 -0.04 18.36 16.40
C ILE A 83 0.46 18.01 17.79
N MET A 84 -0.35 17.24 18.51
CA MET A 84 -0.04 16.73 19.83
C MET A 84 -0.13 15.21 19.84
N GLN A 85 0.83 14.59 20.51
CA GLN A 85 0.80 13.16 20.83
C GLN A 85 -0.05 12.94 22.08
N VAL A 86 -1.09 12.11 21.96
CA VAL A 86 -1.97 11.75 23.07
C VAL A 86 -1.21 10.84 24.04
N SER A 87 -1.47 10.99 25.35
CA SER A 87 -0.84 10.17 26.40
C SER A 87 -0.86 8.66 26.08
N ASN A 88 0.26 7.98 26.39
CA ASN A 88 0.40 6.53 26.31
C ASN A 88 -0.35 5.78 27.44
N LYS A 89 -1.21 6.48 28.17
CA LYS A 89 -2.06 5.96 29.24
C LYS A 89 -3.45 6.49 29.05
N SER A 90 -4.44 5.61 29.19
CA SER A 90 -5.85 5.96 29.10
C SER A 90 -6.26 6.98 30.17
N GLY A 91 -7.17 7.87 29.79
CA GLY A 91 -7.64 8.98 30.62
C GLY A 91 -7.77 10.30 29.85
N ALA A 92 -8.21 11.34 30.56
CA ALA A 92 -8.44 12.65 30.00
C ALA A 92 -7.13 13.43 29.81
N ASN A 93 -6.88 13.90 28.59
CA ASN A 93 -5.78 14.81 28.25
C ASN A 93 -6.37 16.20 28.04
N THR A 94 -6.13 17.11 28.99
CA THR A 94 -6.67 18.48 28.91
C THR A 94 -5.61 19.45 28.39
N TYR A 95 -5.99 20.18 27.35
CA TYR A 95 -5.22 21.26 26.75
C TYR A 95 -5.91 22.57 27.09
N THR A 96 -5.14 23.56 27.54
CA THR A 96 -5.69 24.87 27.92
C THR A 96 -5.03 25.97 27.12
N LEU A 97 -5.85 26.86 26.54
CA LEU A 97 -5.41 28.06 25.85
C LEU A 97 -5.90 29.29 26.59
N THR A 98 -4.98 30.13 27.05
CA THR A 98 -5.30 31.40 27.68
C THR A 98 -4.91 32.54 26.74
N CYS A 99 -5.89 33.28 26.22
CA CYS A 99 -5.61 34.43 25.36
C CYS A 99 -5.86 35.75 26.07
N PHE A 100 -5.07 36.77 25.77
CA PHE A 100 -5.07 38.05 26.47
C PHE A 100 -4.87 39.25 25.53
N ASN A 101 -5.35 40.42 25.94
CA ASN A 101 -5.21 41.70 25.21
C ASN A 101 -4.65 42.84 26.09
N GLY A 102 -3.84 42.47 27.08
CA GLY A 102 -3.17 43.38 28.02
C GLY A 102 -4.05 43.88 29.17
N THR A 103 -5.38 43.86 29.03
CA THR A 103 -6.32 44.24 30.11
C THR A 103 -7.25 43.11 30.55
N HIS A 104 -7.55 42.17 29.65
CA HIS A 104 -8.40 41.01 29.91
C HIS A 104 -7.71 39.72 29.47
N SER A 105 -8.12 38.61 30.07
CA SER A 105 -7.72 37.26 29.68
C SER A 105 -8.93 36.32 29.68
N THR A 106 -9.08 35.50 28.64
CA THR A 106 -10.08 34.44 28.55
C THR A 106 -9.35 33.10 28.45
N ILE A 107 -9.94 32.06 29.07
CA ILE A 107 -9.43 30.69 29.03
C ILE A 107 -10.40 29.83 28.24
N SER A 108 -9.87 29.02 27.33
CA SER A 108 -10.60 27.92 26.69
C SER A 108 -9.86 26.61 26.95
N THR A 109 -10.62 25.52 27.10
CA THR A 109 -10.08 24.19 27.37
C THR A 109 -10.67 23.17 26.41
N SER A 110 -9.81 22.32 25.87
CA SER A 110 -10.19 21.15 25.09
C SER A 110 -9.68 19.90 25.78
N THR A 111 -10.49 18.85 25.80
CA THR A 111 -10.10 17.56 26.40
C THR A 111 -10.20 16.46 25.36
N VAL A 112 -9.17 15.62 25.29
CA VAL A 112 -9.16 14.40 24.49
C VAL A 112 -9.06 13.19 25.41
N ASN A 113 -10.06 12.32 25.34
CA ASN A 113 -10.05 11.07 26.08
C ASN A 113 -9.19 10.05 25.35
N SER A 114 -8.09 9.65 25.99
CA SER A 114 -7.25 8.57 25.51
C SER A 114 -7.81 7.23 25.97
N ARG A 115 -7.91 6.27 25.06
CA ARG A 115 -8.40 4.91 25.34
C ARG A 115 -7.61 3.87 24.57
N ASN A 116 -7.87 2.60 24.83
CA ASN A 116 -7.33 1.54 23.99
C ASN A 116 -8.03 1.55 22.62
N VAL A 117 -7.34 0.96 21.64
CA VAL A 117 -7.86 0.69 20.30
C VAL A 117 -9.11 -0.19 20.43
N ASN A 118 -10.21 0.19 19.78
CA ASN A 118 -11.40 -0.64 19.74
C ASN A 118 -11.32 -1.67 18.60
N GLN A 119 -12.28 -2.61 18.54
CA GLN A 119 -12.25 -3.70 17.56
C GLN A 119 -12.23 -3.18 16.12
N THR A 120 -13.08 -2.21 15.79
CA THR A 120 -13.20 -1.64 14.45
C THR A 120 -11.90 -0.95 14.03
N GLU A 121 -11.28 -0.17 14.92
CA GLU A 121 -10.00 0.47 14.68
C GLU A 121 -8.86 -0.54 14.52
N ALA A 122 -8.86 -1.63 15.30
CA ALA A 122 -7.88 -2.70 15.17
C ALA A 122 -8.00 -3.41 13.81
N PHE A 123 -9.22 -3.71 13.37
CA PHE A 123 -9.49 -4.28 12.04
C PHE A 123 -9.06 -3.36 10.91
N HIS A 124 -9.39 -2.07 11.03
CA HIS A 124 -9.00 -1.03 10.09
C HIS A 124 -7.47 -0.94 9.96
N PHE A 125 -6.77 -0.80 11.08
CA PHE A 125 -5.31 -0.79 11.15
C PHE A 125 -4.69 -2.05 10.53
N LEU A 126 -5.14 -3.24 10.93
CA LEU A 126 -4.60 -4.51 10.44
C LEU A 126 -4.86 -4.70 8.95
N ASN A 127 -6.03 -4.31 8.43
CA ASN A 127 -6.32 -4.40 7.01
C ASN A 127 -5.40 -3.50 6.16
N GLN A 128 -4.86 -2.40 6.72
CA GLN A 128 -3.85 -1.56 6.07
C GLN A 128 -2.43 -2.11 6.25
N ALA A 129 -2.12 -2.61 7.44
CA ALA A 129 -0.79 -3.05 7.85
C ALA A 129 -0.45 -4.51 7.45
N THR A 130 -1.44 -5.33 7.10
CA THR A 130 -1.26 -6.76 6.74
C THR A 130 -2.00 -7.10 5.44
N PHE A 131 -2.02 -8.37 5.06
CA PHE A 131 -2.84 -8.89 3.96
C PHE A 131 -4.32 -9.12 4.34
N GLY A 132 -4.72 -8.72 5.55
CA GLY A 132 -6.08 -8.83 6.08
C GLY A 132 -6.07 -9.11 7.58
N ALA A 133 -6.98 -8.51 8.32
CA ALA A 133 -7.09 -8.72 9.75
C ALA A 133 -7.57 -10.15 10.08
N THR A 134 -6.96 -10.75 11.11
CA THR A 134 -7.56 -11.90 11.79
C THR A 134 -8.23 -11.43 13.08
N GLU A 135 -9.26 -12.15 13.52
CA GLU A 135 -9.93 -11.83 14.78
C GLU A 135 -8.99 -11.94 15.99
N SER A 136 -8.08 -12.92 15.99
CA SER A 136 -7.08 -13.11 17.05
C SER A 136 -6.14 -11.91 17.17
N GLU A 137 -5.63 -11.41 16.04
CA GLU A 137 -4.77 -10.22 16.01
C GLU A 137 -5.54 -8.96 16.42
N ALA A 138 -6.76 -8.77 15.90
CA ALA A 138 -7.59 -7.63 16.25
C ALA A 138 -7.94 -7.60 17.75
N ASN A 139 -8.30 -8.75 18.32
CA ASN A 139 -8.54 -8.89 19.76
C ASN A 139 -7.28 -8.58 20.57
N SER A 140 -6.09 -9.00 20.11
CA SER A 140 -4.82 -8.74 20.79
C SER A 140 -4.46 -7.25 20.77
N LEU A 141 -4.74 -6.56 19.66
CA LEU A 141 -4.53 -5.11 19.53
C LEU A 141 -5.39 -4.26 20.47
N SER A 142 -6.56 -4.75 20.89
CA SER A 142 -7.38 -4.05 21.90
C SER A 142 -6.67 -3.88 23.26
N SER A 143 -5.56 -4.61 23.46
CA SER A 143 -4.80 -4.66 24.72
C SER A 143 -3.41 -4.02 24.62
N ILE A 144 -2.96 -3.61 23.43
CA ILE A 144 -1.64 -2.98 23.21
C ILE A 144 -1.76 -1.71 22.36
N ASP A 145 -0.73 -0.88 22.39
CA ASP A 145 -0.59 0.29 21.52
C ASP A 145 -0.22 -0.15 20.08
N LEU A 146 -0.74 0.56 19.07
CA LEU A 146 -0.47 0.31 17.64
C LEU A 146 1.01 0.43 17.30
N GLU A 147 1.71 1.41 17.88
CA GLU A 147 3.14 1.59 17.72
C GLU A 147 3.91 0.37 18.26
N ALA A 148 3.54 -0.14 19.44
CA ALA A 148 4.14 -1.36 19.99
C ALA A 148 3.94 -2.59 19.09
N TRP A 149 2.79 -2.72 18.42
CA TRP A 149 2.58 -3.80 17.43
C TRP A 149 3.50 -3.65 16.21
N ILE A 150 3.67 -2.42 15.70
CA ILE A 150 4.58 -2.13 14.58
C ILE A 150 6.02 -2.50 14.97
N GLU A 151 6.45 -2.13 16.18
CA GLU A 151 7.80 -2.47 16.67
C GLU A 151 8.00 -3.99 16.80
N ASP A 152 7.00 -4.74 17.28
CA ASP A 152 7.06 -6.22 17.30
C ASP A 152 7.20 -6.79 15.87
N GLN A 153 6.45 -6.25 14.91
CA GLN A 153 6.55 -6.65 13.50
C GLN A 153 7.94 -6.37 12.90
N PHE A 154 8.59 -5.27 13.26
CA PHE A 154 9.94 -4.96 12.83
C PHE A 154 10.99 -5.97 13.31
N LEU A 155 10.70 -6.69 14.40
CA LEU A 155 11.58 -7.69 15.00
C LEU A 155 11.32 -9.11 14.48
N LYS A 156 10.19 -9.36 13.81
CA LYS A 156 9.91 -10.69 13.25
C LYS A 156 10.96 -11.07 12.19
N PRO A 157 11.49 -12.31 12.22
CA PRO A 157 12.35 -12.84 11.17
C PRO A 157 11.65 -12.74 9.81
N ALA A 158 12.40 -12.42 8.76
CA ALA A 158 11.88 -12.35 7.41
C ALA A 158 11.49 -13.76 6.90
N SER A 159 10.27 -13.89 6.40
CA SER A 159 9.83 -15.08 5.66
C SER A 159 10.26 -14.96 4.20
N LEU A 160 11.34 -15.65 3.83
CA LEU A 160 11.95 -15.64 2.50
C LEU A 160 11.45 -16.80 1.60
N TYR A 161 11.64 -16.65 0.30
CA TYR A 161 11.04 -17.49 -0.75
C TYR A 161 12.07 -18.38 -1.45
N ASP A 162 13.21 -17.83 -1.87
CA ASP A 162 14.10 -18.49 -2.82
C ASP A 162 14.72 -19.77 -2.24
N GLN A 163 15.15 -19.74 -0.97
CA GLN A 163 15.68 -20.94 -0.33
C GLN A 163 14.65 -22.07 -0.24
N ILE A 164 13.38 -21.74 0.02
CA ILE A 164 12.30 -22.73 0.03
C ILE A 164 12.05 -23.25 -1.39
N LEU A 165 12.10 -22.38 -2.38
CA LEU A 165 11.96 -22.77 -3.79
C LEU A 165 13.08 -23.74 -4.20
N LEU A 166 14.33 -23.45 -3.80
CA LEU A 166 15.52 -24.29 -4.03
C LEU A 166 15.37 -25.68 -3.41
N ASP A 167 14.99 -25.75 -2.13
CA ASP A 167 14.81 -27.01 -1.42
C ASP A 167 13.74 -27.89 -2.10
N ARG A 168 12.75 -27.25 -2.72
CA ARG A 168 11.63 -27.90 -3.39
C ARG A 168 11.86 -28.22 -4.86
N GLU A 169 12.89 -27.68 -5.50
CA GLU A 169 13.16 -27.95 -6.92
C GLU A 169 13.35 -29.45 -7.19
N SER A 170 13.95 -30.18 -6.25
CA SER A 170 14.12 -31.63 -6.31
C SER A 170 12.81 -32.45 -6.34
N SER A 171 11.68 -31.82 -5.98
CA SER A 171 10.34 -32.43 -6.04
C SER A 171 9.68 -32.31 -7.42
N ILE A 172 10.23 -31.49 -8.31
CA ILE A 172 9.74 -31.31 -9.68
C ILE A 172 10.23 -32.48 -10.54
N ASP A 173 9.37 -32.97 -11.43
CA ASP A 173 9.75 -34.05 -12.35
C ASP A 173 10.92 -33.63 -13.23
N SER A 174 12.07 -34.27 -13.01
CA SER A 174 13.31 -34.05 -13.76
C SER A 174 13.19 -34.33 -15.26
N SER A 175 12.15 -35.06 -15.71
CA SER A 175 11.87 -35.36 -17.11
C SER A 175 11.32 -34.17 -17.90
N LEU A 176 10.81 -33.14 -17.21
CA LEU A 176 10.25 -31.95 -17.83
C LEU A 176 11.28 -31.22 -18.69
N SER A 177 10.80 -30.63 -19.79
CA SER A 177 11.59 -29.66 -20.53
C SER A 177 11.96 -28.49 -19.63
N ASN A 178 13.05 -27.80 -19.96
CA ASN A 178 13.50 -26.68 -19.14
C ASN A 178 12.44 -25.57 -19.00
N PHE A 179 11.68 -25.31 -20.07
CA PHE A 179 10.56 -24.37 -20.04
C PHE A 179 9.47 -24.80 -19.04
N GLN A 180 9.05 -26.07 -19.10
CA GLN A 180 8.06 -26.61 -18.15
C GLN A 180 8.57 -26.59 -16.71
N HIS A 181 9.85 -26.90 -16.50
CA HIS A 181 10.51 -26.86 -15.21
C HIS A 181 10.50 -25.45 -14.60
N GLN A 182 10.89 -24.43 -15.35
CA GLN A 182 10.87 -23.04 -14.89
C GLN A 182 9.46 -22.53 -14.62
N ARG A 183 8.49 -22.86 -15.49
CA ARG A 183 7.08 -22.58 -15.22
C ARG A 183 6.62 -23.21 -13.91
N ARG A 184 7.03 -24.45 -13.64
CA ARG A 184 6.68 -25.14 -12.39
C ARG A 184 7.24 -24.43 -11.16
N LEU A 185 8.47 -23.94 -11.24
CA LEU A 185 9.07 -23.12 -10.18
C LEU A 185 8.32 -21.80 -9.97
N LEU A 186 7.87 -21.13 -11.02
CA LEU A 186 7.05 -19.92 -10.89
C LEU A 186 5.69 -20.19 -10.22
N GLU A 187 5.04 -21.33 -10.53
CA GLU A 187 3.82 -21.75 -9.82
C GLU A 187 4.08 -22.01 -8.33
N LEU A 188 5.22 -22.60 -7.99
CA LEU A 188 5.64 -22.80 -6.61
C LEU A 188 5.90 -21.47 -5.89
N PHE A 189 6.58 -20.54 -6.54
CA PHE A 189 6.80 -19.19 -6.00
C PHE A 189 5.48 -18.50 -5.68
N LYS A 190 4.50 -18.51 -6.60
CA LYS A 190 3.15 -17.95 -6.33
C LYS A 190 2.44 -18.63 -5.16
N GLY A 191 2.55 -19.96 -5.05
CA GLY A 191 2.03 -20.70 -3.90
C GLY A 191 2.70 -20.31 -2.58
N LEU A 192 4.02 -20.12 -2.58
CA LEU A 192 4.76 -19.62 -1.41
C LEU A 192 4.36 -18.17 -1.09
N TRP A 193 4.15 -17.32 -2.10
CA TRP A 193 3.66 -15.95 -1.92
C TRP A 193 2.33 -15.93 -1.17
N ILE A 194 1.35 -16.73 -1.62
CA ILE A 194 0.05 -16.85 -0.96
C ILE A 194 0.22 -17.38 0.47
N LYS A 195 1.07 -18.41 0.66
CA LYS A 195 1.36 -18.94 1.99
C LYS A 195 1.85 -17.84 2.94
N ASN A 196 2.83 -17.05 2.52
CA ASN A 196 3.39 -16.00 3.39
C ASN A 196 2.39 -14.86 3.59
N ALA A 197 1.66 -14.46 2.54
CA ALA A 197 0.59 -13.48 2.65
C ALA A 197 -0.48 -13.91 3.67
N VAL A 198 -0.82 -15.20 3.74
CA VAL A 198 -1.87 -15.69 4.65
C VAL A 198 -1.34 -16.09 6.03
N LEU A 199 -0.14 -16.67 6.14
CA LEU A 199 0.30 -17.40 7.34
C LEU A 199 1.61 -16.91 7.96
N ALA A 200 2.38 -16.05 7.29
CA ALA A 200 3.65 -15.60 7.84
C ALA A 200 3.42 -14.69 9.06
N GLU A 201 4.32 -14.74 10.04
CA GLU A 201 4.23 -13.91 11.26
C GLU A 201 4.70 -12.46 11.01
N ASP A 202 5.55 -12.23 10.02
CA ASP A 202 6.10 -10.93 9.61
C ASP A 202 5.17 -10.19 8.62
N GLN A 203 3.86 -10.17 8.89
CA GLN A 203 2.82 -9.63 8.00
C GLN A 203 3.11 -8.22 7.49
N LEU A 204 3.56 -7.31 8.36
CA LEU A 204 3.88 -5.95 7.94
C LEU A 204 5.03 -5.93 6.92
N ARG A 205 6.03 -6.79 7.08
CA ARG A 205 7.17 -6.90 6.16
C ARG A 205 6.70 -7.36 4.79
N GLN A 206 5.86 -8.41 4.77
CA GLN A 206 5.31 -8.96 3.53
C GLN A 206 4.42 -7.94 2.82
N ARG A 207 3.60 -7.20 3.57
CA ARG A 207 2.70 -6.16 3.03
C ARG A 207 3.46 -4.99 2.42
N VAL A 208 4.55 -4.57 3.07
CA VAL A 208 5.45 -3.52 2.57
C VAL A 208 6.25 -4.01 1.35
N ALA A 209 6.76 -5.24 1.37
CA ALA A 209 7.44 -5.83 0.20
C ALA A 209 6.53 -5.87 -1.03
N PHE A 210 5.25 -6.20 -0.85
CA PHE A 210 4.27 -6.14 -1.92
C PHE A 210 4.09 -4.71 -2.45
N ALA A 211 3.93 -3.71 -1.56
CA ALA A 211 3.88 -2.30 -1.97
C ALA A 211 5.15 -1.84 -2.70
N LEU A 212 6.33 -2.31 -2.29
CA LEU A 212 7.60 -2.01 -2.96
C LEU A 212 7.69 -2.70 -4.33
N SER A 213 7.14 -3.89 -4.49
CA SER A 213 7.09 -4.59 -5.79
C SER A 213 6.23 -3.87 -6.83
N GLU A 214 5.30 -3.03 -6.35
CA GLU A 214 4.45 -2.17 -7.15
C GLU A 214 5.08 -0.80 -7.47
N ILE A 215 6.21 -0.48 -6.83
CA ILE A 215 7.03 0.70 -7.12
C ILE A 215 8.22 0.27 -7.97
N PHE A 216 9.06 -0.65 -7.49
CA PHE A 216 10.19 -1.20 -8.22
C PHE A 216 9.74 -2.42 -9.04
N VAL A 217 9.05 -2.14 -10.14
CA VAL A 217 8.36 -3.15 -10.94
C VAL A 217 9.35 -4.02 -11.73
N ILE A 218 9.21 -5.34 -11.60
CA ILE A 218 9.65 -6.33 -12.60
C ILE A 218 8.47 -7.23 -12.95
N SER A 219 8.58 -8.02 -14.03
CA SER A 219 7.54 -8.97 -14.41
C SER A 219 8.07 -10.35 -14.76
N MET A 220 7.53 -11.38 -14.13
CA MET A 220 7.75 -12.78 -14.53
C MET A 220 7.06 -13.14 -15.86
N LEU A 221 6.23 -12.25 -16.40
CA LEU A 221 5.66 -12.40 -17.74
C LEU A 221 6.65 -12.00 -18.84
N ASP A 222 7.70 -11.26 -18.47
CA ASP A 222 8.76 -10.86 -19.39
C ASP A 222 9.50 -12.10 -19.93
N PRO A 223 9.73 -12.22 -21.25
CA PRO A 223 10.38 -13.40 -21.83
C PRO A 223 11.79 -13.69 -21.28
N ASP A 224 12.53 -12.65 -20.86
CA ASP A 224 13.85 -12.78 -20.26
C ASP A 224 13.79 -13.09 -18.76
N LEU A 225 12.65 -12.93 -18.10
CA LEU A 225 12.48 -13.36 -16.70
C LEU A 225 11.68 -14.66 -16.55
N SER A 226 10.74 -14.95 -17.43
CA SER A 226 9.80 -16.08 -17.33
C SER A 226 10.46 -17.47 -17.33
N SER A 227 11.76 -17.52 -17.62
CA SER A 227 12.60 -18.72 -17.60
C SER A 227 13.63 -18.73 -16.47
N ARG A 228 13.54 -17.81 -15.49
CA ARG A 228 14.52 -17.60 -14.43
C ARG A 228 13.84 -17.48 -13.06
N ALA A 229 13.16 -18.54 -12.63
CA ALA A 229 12.31 -18.50 -11.43
C ALA A 229 13.05 -18.12 -10.13
N HIS A 230 14.28 -18.62 -9.93
CA HIS A 230 15.11 -18.23 -8.78
C HIS A 230 15.50 -16.75 -8.80
N LEU A 231 15.74 -16.18 -9.98
CA LEU A 231 16.07 -14.76 -10.10
C LEU A 231 14.86 -13.88 -9.74
N ILE A 232 13.65 -14.32 -10.09
CA ILE A 232 12.40 -13.66 -9.71
C ILE A 232 12.15 -13.80 -8.20
N SER A 233 12.36 -15.00 -7.65
CA SER A 233 12.16 -15.28 -6.23
C SER A 233 13.14 -14.49 -5.36
N ASP A 234 14.42 -14.45 -5.74
CA ASP A 234 15.45 -13.68 -5.04
C ASP A 234 15.21 -12.16 -5.12
N TYR A 235 14.71 -11.66 -6.26
CA TYR A 235 14.30 -10.25 -6.34
C TYR A 235 13.20 -9.92 -5.32
N TYR A 236 12.24 -10.82 -5.12
CA TYR A 236 11.22 -10.61 -4.11
C TYR A 236 11.79 -10.70 -2.68
N ASP A 237 12.75 -11.61 -2.44
CA ASP A 237 13.48 -11.70 -1.16
C ASP A 237 14.28 -10.43 -0.84
N LEU A 238 14.85 -9.77 -1.84
CA LEU A 238 15.49 -8.46 -1.72
C LEU A 238 14.49 -7.42 -1.22
N LEU A 239 13.27 -7.37 -1.79
CA LEU A 239 12.22 -6.45 -1.35
C LEU A 239 11.75 -6.74 0.08
N VAL A 240 11.61 -8.02 0.46
CA VAL A 240 11.27 -8.45 1.82
C VAL A 240 12.36 -8.03 2.82
N SER A 241 13.62 -8.26 2.47
CA SER A 241 14.76 -7.94 3.32
C SER A 241 14.91 -6.42 3.51
N SER A 242 14.63 -5.65 2.45
CA SER A 242 14.76 -4.20 2.42
C SER A 242 13.53 -3.44 2.94
N ALA A 243 12.41 -4.11 3.16
CA ALA A 243 11.14 -3.50 3.55
C ALA A 243 11.25 -2.54 4.75
N PHE A 244 12.17 -2.80 5.68
CA PHE A 244 12.43 -2.00 6.88
C PHE A 244 13.85 -1.38 6.89
N GLY A 245 14.49 -1.27 5.73
CA GLY A 245 15.85 -0.75 5.56
C GLY A 245 15.90 0.74 5.24
N ASN A 246 16.95 1.15 4.53
CA ASN A 246 17.07 2.50 3.98
C ASN A 246 16.71 2.53 2.50
N TYR A 247 15.93 3.52 2.06
CA TYR A 247 15.55 3.67 0.67
C TYR A 247 16.74 3.87 -0.28
N ARG A 248 17.85 4.47 0.18
CA ARG A 248 19.08 4.60 -0.61
C ARG A 248 19.71 3.24 -0.91
N ASP A 249 19.75 2.37 0.08
CA ASP A 249 20.33 1.02 -0.04
C ASP A 249 19.42 0.16 -0.93
N LEU A 250 18.11 0.19 -0.67
CA LEU A 250 17.11 -0.49 -1.52
C LEU A 250 17.23 -0.08 -2.99
N MET A 251 17.40 1.21 -3.28
CA MET A 251 17.55 1.70 -4.64
C MET A 251 18.81 1.13 -5.32
N GLU A 252 19.93 1.03 -4.61
CA GLU A 252 21.16 0.41 -5.13
C GLU A 252 21.03 -1.10 -5.31
N ASP A 253 20.45 -1.78 -4.33
CA ASP A 253 20.19 -3.22 -4.39
C ASP A 253 19.30 -3.55 -5.59
N VAL A 254 18.22 -2.79 -5.82
CA VAL A 254 17.36 -2.92 -7.01
C VAL A 254 18.14 -2.60 -8.30
N THR A 255 18.94 -1.53 -8.31
CA THR A 255 19.76 -1.16 -9.49
C THR A 255 20.70 -2.28 -9.90
N LEU A 256 21.32 -2.93 -8.92
CA LEU A 256 22.31 -3.98 -9.14
C LEU A 256 21.68 -5.36 -9.25
N HIS A 257 20.39 -5.54 -8.96
CA HIS A 257 19.76 -6.84 -9.06
C HIS A 257 19.63 -7.27 -10.53
N PRO A 258 20.13 -8.46 -10.94
CA PRO A 258 20.10 -8.86 -12.34
C PRO A 258 18.68 -9.02 -12.93
N ALA A 259 17.66 -9.25 -12.11
CA ALA A 259 16.27 -9.26 -12.57
C ALA A 259 15.84 -7.88 -13.12
N MET A 260 16.16 -6.81 -12.39
CA MET A 260 15.91 -5.43 -12.85
C MET A 260 16.78 -5.10 -14.07
N GLY A 261 18.04 -5.56 -14.03
CA GLY A 261 18.98 -5.52 -15.15
C GLY A 261 18.42 -6.05 -16.47
N LEU A 262 17.79 -7.23 -16.42
CA LEU A 262 17.15 -7.82 -17.59
C LEU A 262 15.84 -7.10 -17.94
N TYR A 263 15.03 -6.76 -16.94
CA TYR A 263 13.69 -6.20 -17.19
C TYR A 263 13.71 -4.82 -17.85
N LEU A 264 14.69 -3.97 -17.50
CA LEU A 264 14.82 -2.60 -18.02
C LEU A 264 16.11 -2.41 -18.83
N ASP A 265 16.63 -3.51 -19.40
CA ASP A 265 17.67 -3.54 -20.43
C ASP A 265 19.02 -2.87 -20.07
N HIS A 266 19.32 -2.64 -18.79
CA HIS A 266 20.62 -2.09 -18.39
C HIS A 266 21.67 -3.16 -18.05
N LEU A 267 21.27 -4.43 -17.96
CA LEU A 267 22.22 -5.54 -17.95
C LEU A 267 22.85 -5.68 -19.34
N SER A 268 24.18 -5.77 -19.38
CA SER A 268 24.96 -5.79 -20.62
C SER A 268 24.88 -4.50 -21.46
N ASN A 269 24.40 -3.39 -20.89
CA ASN A 269 24.41 -2.08 -21.55
C ASN A 269 25.86 -1.62 -21.76
N GLU A 270 26.26 -1.34 -22.99
CA GLU A 270 27.63 -0.94 -23.34
C GLU A 270 27.74 0.58 -23.50
N LYS A 271 28.93 1.10 -23.20
CA LYS A 271 29.32 2.45 -23.56
C LYS A 271 29.07 2.75 -25.05
N PRO A 272 28.83 4.02 -25.43
CA PRO A 272 28.60 4.37 -26.83
C PRO A 272 29.77 3.96 -27.74
N ASP A 273 29.44 3.35 -28.88
CA ASP A 273 30.39 3.02 -29.95
C ASP A 273 29.75 3.33 -31.29
N THR A 274 30.13 4.47 -31.88
CA THR A 274 29.58 4.94 -33.16
C THR A 274 29.88 3.99 -34.31
N SER A 275 30.98 3.24 -34.25
CA SER A 275 31.36 2.31 -35.33
C SER A 275 30.47 1.08 -35.36
N LYS A 276 29.95 0.67 -34.20
CA LYS A 276 29.02 -0.45 -34.03
C LYS A 276 27.56 -0.02 -33.91
N ASN A 277 27.29 1.29 -33.98
CA ASN A 277 25.98 1.88 -33.73
C ASN A 277 25.40 1.50 -32.35
N ILE A 278 26.27 1.44 -31.33
CA ILE A 278 25.88 1.22 -29.94
C ILE A 278 25.58 2.56 -29.30
N ARG A 279 24.43 2.67 -28.66
CA ARG A 279 24.01 3.78 -27.80
C ARG A 279 23.62 3.18 -26.45
N PRO A 280 23.93 3.85 -25.33
CA PRO A 280 23.46 3.40 -24.03
C PRO A 280 21.94 3.27 -24.02
N ASP A 281 21.44 2.17 -23.47
CA ASP A 281 20.01 1.99 -23.23
C ASP A 281 19.54 2.95 -22.11
N GLU A 282 18.42 3.64 -22.36
CA GLU A 282 17.86 4.66 -21.48
C GLU A 282 16.71 4.16 -20.60
N ASN A 283 16.19 2.95 -20.83
CA ASN A 283 14.98 2.44 -20.18
C ASN A 283 15.14 2.50 -18.66
N TYR A 284 16.15 1.82 -18.10
CA TYR A 284 16.39 1.86 -16.65
C TYR A 284 16.57 3.28 -16.10
N ALA A 285 17.32 4.14 -16.79
CA ALA A 285 17.54 5.53 -16.36
C ALA A 285 16.22 6.32 -16.30
N ARG A 286 15.39 6.16 -17.33
CA ARG A 286 14.08 6.81 -17.44
C ARG A 286 13.15 6.35 -16.33
N GLU A 287 13.00 5.03 -16.15
CA GLU A 287 12.05 4.49 -15.17
C GLU A 287 12.52 4.71 -13.73
N LEU A 288 13.83 4.60 -13.46
CA LEU A 288 14.38 4.93 -12.14
C LEU A 288 14.03 6.37 -11.75
N LEU A 289 14.24 7.33 -12.64
CA LEU A 289 13.95 8.74 -12.38
C LEU A 289 12.43 9.01 -12.33
N GLN A 290 11.70 8.59 -13.35
CA GLN A 290 10.32 9.02 -13.60
C GLN A 290 9.27 8.19 -12.86
N LEU A 291 9.49 6.88 -12.68
CA LEU A 291 8.51 5.99 -12.08
C LEU A 291 8.86 5.57 -10.66
N PHE A 292 10.15 5.42 -10.34
CA PHE A 292 10.55 4.84 -9.06
C PHE A 292 10.92 5.89 -8.01
N THR A 293 11.45 7.05 -8.41
CA THR A 293 12.08 7.98 -7.45
C THR A 293 11.55 9.41 -7.42
N ILE A 294 11.62 10.18 -8.51
CA ILE A 294 11.39 11.63 -8.45
C ILE A 294 10.20 12.11 -9.29
N GLY A 295 9.59 11.24 -10.09
CA GLY A 295 8.42 11.58 -10.88
C GLY A 295 8.75 12.38 -12.13
N LEU A 296 7.71 12.84 -12.84
CA LEU A 296 7.81 13.66 -14.06
C LEU A 296 7.85 15.17 -13.79
N VAL A 297 7.40 15.60 -12.61
CA VAL A 297 7.24 17.03 -12.28
C VAL A 297 7.83 17.34 -10.92
N ASP A 298 8.27 18.58 -10.73
CA ASP A 298 8.74 19.06 -9.44
C ASP A 298 7.63 19.13 -8.40
N LEU A 299 7.94 18.71 -7.18
CA LEU A 299 7.01 18.61 -6.07
C LEU A 299 7.43 19.51 -4.92
N ASN A 300 6.44 20.15 -4.30
CA ASN A 300 6.58 20.67 -2.95
C ASN A 300 6.67 19.49 -1.95
N ILE A 301 7.14 19.76 -0.74
CA ILE A 301 7.27 18.73 0.31
C ILE A 301 5.94 18.05 0.66
N ASP A 302 4.82 18.74 0.43
CA ASP A 302 3.46 18.25 0.65
C ASP A 302 2.89 17.46 -0.55
N GLY A 303 3.71 17.16 -1.56
CA GLY A 303 3.33 16.41 -2.76
C GLY A 303 2.61 17.23 -3.82
N THR A 304 2.36 18.53 -3.60
CA THR A 304 1.73 19.38 -4.60
C THR A 304 2.70 19.75 -5.72
N VAL A 305 2.20 19.84 -6.96
CA VAL A 305 3.01 20.14 -8.15
C VAL A 305 3.49 21.59 -8.14
N GLN A 306 4.79 21.79 -8.32
CA GLN A 306 5.37 23.11 -8.55
C GLN A 306 5.05 23.59 -9.97
N ARG A 307 4.75 24.88 -10.09
CA ARG A 307 4.32 25.52 -11.34
C ARG A 307 5.07 26.84 -11.54
N ASP A 308 5.30 27.20 -12.80
CA ASP A 308 5.85 28.51 -13.17
C ASP A 308 4.82 29.64 -12.99
N SER A 309 5.21 30.87 -13.36
CA SER A 309 4.34 32.06 -13.29
C SER A 309 3.08 31.97 -14.16
N GLU A 310 3.10 31.11 -15.17
CA GLU A 310 2.04 30.85 -16.12
C GLU A 310 1.14 29.67 -15.70
N GLY A 311 1.50 28.98 -14.60
CA GLY A 311 0.76 27.85 -14.05
C GLY A 311 1.11 26.50 -14.71
N VAL A 312 2.17 26.41 -15.51
CA VAL A 312 2.62 25.17 -16.14
C VAL A 312 3.46 24.35 -15.15
N PRO A 313 3.24 23.02 -15.03
CA PRO A 313 4.08 22.16 -14.20
C PRO A 313 5.55 22.20 -14.60
N LEU A 314 6.43 22.41 -13.61
CA LEU A 314 7.87 22.29 -13.80
C LEU A 314 8.24 20.81 -13.95
N GLN A 315 9.08 20.48 -14.93
CA GLN A 315 9.54 19.11 -15.18
C GLN A 315 10.72 18.78 -14.28
N SER A 316 10.69 17.62 -13.64
CA SER A 316 11.78 17.14 -12.77
C SER A 316 13.02 16.69 -13.55
N VAL A 317 12.80 16.19 -14.77
CA VAL A 317 13.84 15.64 -15.63
C VAL A 317 13.61 16.00 -17.09
N ASP A 318 14.71 16.21 -17.81
CA ASP A 318 14.71 16.31 -19.27
C ASP A 318 15.50 15.16 -19.90
N GLN A 319 15.44 15.07 -21.24
CA GLN A 319 16.09 14.02 -22.00
C GLN A 319 17.62 13.99 -21.80
N SER A 320 18.27 15.14 -21.60
CA SER A 320 19.73 15.21 -21.42
C SER A 320 20.17 14.64 -20.07
N ILE A 321 19.32 14.76 -19.04
CA ILE A 321 19.53 14.10 -17.75
C ILE A 321 19.35 12.59 -17.89
N ILE A 322 18.31 12.15 -18.58
CA ILE A 322 18.06 10.71 -18.81
C ILE A 322 19.24 10.06 -19.53
N GLU A 323 19.73 10.70 -20.60
CA GLU A 323 20.94 10.27 -21.30
C GLU A 323 22.14 10.19 -20.34
N GLY A 324 22.39 11.24 -19.54
CA GLY A 324 23.48 11.26 -18.57
C GLY A 324 23.44 10.10 -17.57
N PHE A 325 22.25 9.76 -17.05
CA PHE A 325 22.05 8.57 -16.22
C PHE A 325 22.21 7.26 -17.01
N ALA A 326 21.72 7.18 -18.25
CA ALA A 326 21.92 6.00 -19.10
C ALA A 326 23.41 5.67 -19.27
N HIS A 327 24.25 6.69 -19.44
CA HIS A 327 25.70 6.54 -19.48
C HIS A 327 26.29 6.01 -18.16
N VAL A 328 25.72 6.35 -16.98
CA VAL A 328 26.12 5.78 -15.68
C VAL A 328 25.87 4.28 -15.63
N PHE A 329 24.76 3.82 -16.20
CA PHE A 329 24.34 2.42 -16.15
C PHE A 329 24.97 1.54 -17.25
N THR A 330 25.98 2.03 -17.96
CA THR A 330 26.78 1.21 -18.87
C THR A 330 27.84 0.39 -18.13
N GLY A 331 28.19 -0.78 -18.67
CA GLY A 331 29.25 -1.64 -18.16
C GLY A 331 28.85 -2.54 -16.99
N TRP A 332 27.57 -2.80 -16.77
CA TRP A 332 27.07 -3.71 -15.73
C TRP A 332 26.65 -5.05 -16.32
N HIS A 333 27.00 -6.15 -15.66
CA HIS A 333 26.63 -7.50 -16.11
C HIS A 333 26.55 -8.47 -14.92
N PHE A 334 26.16 -9.73 -15.15
CA PHE A 334 26.22 -10.78 -14.12
C PHE A 334 27.60 -10.87 -13.46
N ASP A 335 27.64 -11.26 -12.19
CA ASP A 335 28.88 -11.49 -11.43
C ASP A 335 29.71 -12.65 -12.01
N LYS A 336 30.53 -12.33 -13.02
CA LYS A 336 31.41 -13.26 -13.73
C LYS A 336 32.83 -12.72 -13.82
N SER A 337 33.74 -13.61 -14.23
CA SER A 337 35.16 -13.29 -14.39
C SER A 337 35.45 -12.37 -15.58
N SER A 338 34.58 -12.33 -16.60
CA SER A 338 34.73 -11.46 -17.77
C SER A 338 33.37 -11.18 -18.42
N TRP A 339 33.28 -10.08 -19.18
CA TRP A 339 32.10 -9.71 -19.97
C TRP A 339 31.66 -10.83 -20.92
N SER A 340 32.61 -11.43 -21.64
CA SER A 340 32.33 -12.54 -22.56
C SER A 340 31.82 -13.78 -21.82
N SER A 341 32.34 -14.05 -20.61
CA SER A 341 31.83 -15.14 -19.78
C SER A 341 30.40 -14.88 -19.30
N ALA A 342 30.04 -13.61 -19.07
CA ALA A 342 28.70 -13.21 -18.68
C ALA A 342 27.70 -13.29 -19.85
N ASN A 343 28.14 -12.99 -21.08
CA ASN A 343 27.33 -13.20 -22.29
C ASN A 343 26.99 -14.68 -22.54
N ASN A 344 27.87 -15.61 -22.16
CA ASN A 344 27.56 -17.03 -22.26
C ASN A 344 26.38 -17.41 -21.36
N ASP A 345 26.25 -16.80 -20.18
CA ASP A 345 25.14 -17.04 -19.27
C ASP A 345 23.83 -16.44 -19.77
N LEU A 346 23.89 -15.27 -20.44
CA LEU A 346 22.77 -14.69 -21.15
C LEU A 346 22.25 -15.65 -22.24
N ALA A 347 23.16 -16.19 -23.06
CA ALA A 347 22.86 -17.14 -24.13
C ALA A 347 22.50 -18.54 -23.63
N ALA A 348 22.95 -18.90 -22.42
CA ALA A 348 22.68 -20.20 -21.82
C ALA A 348 21.25 -20.37 -21.33
N GLY A 349 20.35 -19.39 -21.51
CA GLY A 349 18.89 -19.53 -21.45
C GLY A 349 18.42 -20.64 -20.52
N ALA A 350 18.38 -20.36 -19.21
CA ALA A 350 17.82 -21.24 -18.20
C ALA A 350 18.44 -22.66 -18.10
N GLN A 351 19.68 -22.88 -18.54
CA GLN A 351 20.36 -24.17 -18.29
C GLN A 351 20.29 -24.53 -16.80
N LYS A 352 19.95 -25.81 -16.57
CA LYS A 352 19.38 -26.47 -15.37
C LYS A 352 20.12 -26.31 -14.01
N ASN A 353 21.02 -25.34 -13.82
CA ASN A 353 21.86 -25.18 -12.62
C ASN A 353 22.49 -23.77 -12.43
N SER A 354 21.95 -22.69 -13.01
CA SER A 354 22.61 -21.36 -12.92
C SER A 354 22.20 -20.52 -11.70
N TYR A 355 22.24 -21.10 -10.50
CA TYR A 355 22.16 -20.40 -9.19
C TYR A 355 23.27 -19.34 -8.96
N ARG A 356 24.08 -19.05 -9.98
CA ARG A 356 25.24 -18.15 -9.92
C ARG A 356 24.91 -16.71 -10.33
N ASN A 357 23.67 -16.44 -10.73
CA ASN A 357 23.25 -15.19 -11.38
C ASN A 357 22.25 -14.37 -10.56
N ILE A 358 22.03 -14.71 -9.29
CA ILE A 358 21.23 -13.94 -8.33
C ILE A 358 22.08 -12.93 -7.54
N LYS A 359 23.40 -13.01 -7.68
CA LYS A 359 24.30 -12.03 -7.06
C LYS A 359 24.14 -10.65 -7.71
N PRO A 360 24.39 -9.57 -6.97
CA PRO A 360 24.44 -8.22 -7.53
C PRO A 360 25.35 -8.17 -8.77
N MET A 361 24.88 -7.45 -9.79
CA MET A 361 25.64 -7.21 -11.01
C MET A 361 27.00 -6.59 -10.69
N LYS A 362 27.97 -6.94 -11.51
CA LYS A 362 29.35 -6.47 -11.40
C LYS A 362 29.68 -5.50 -12.51
N SER A 363 30.49 -4.50 -12.16
CA SER A 363 31.02 -3.54 -13.12
C SER A 363 32.17 -4.12 -13.97
N PHE A 364 32.14 -3.78 -15.25
CA PHE A 364 33.16 -4.09 -16.25
C PHE A 364 33.61 -2.79 -16.90
N ASN A 365 34.56 -2.10 -16.25
CA ASN A 365 35.00 -0.75 -16.62
C ASN A 365 35.51 -0.57 -18.07
N ASN A 366 35.83 -1.64 -18.78
CA ASN A 366 36.16 -1.57 -20.22
C ASN A 366 34.95 -1.29 -21.11
N TYR A 367 33.74 -1.58 -20.60
CA TYR A 367 32.44 -1.42 -21.25
C TYR A 367 31.62 -0.29 -20.65
N HIS A 368 32.12 0.36 -19.59
CA HIS A 368 31.52 1.56 -19.01
C HIS A 368 31.94 2.80 -19.79
N ASP A 369 31.01 3.75 -19.95
CA ASP A 369 31.32 5.03 -20.55
C ASP A 369 32.12 5.90 -19.59
N LYS A 370 33.25 6.41 -20.06
CA LYS A 370 34.13 7.30 -19.30
C LYS A 370 33.95 8.77 -19.66
N GLY A 371 32.99 9.08 -20.53
CA GLY A 371 32.59 10.46 -20.80
C GLY A 371 32.06 11.17 -19.56
N GLU A 372 32.06 12.50 -19.63
CA GLU A 372 31.36 13.38 -18.69
C GLU A 372 29.85 13.08 -18.73
N LYS A 373 29.18 13.09 -17.56
CA LYS A 373 27.76 12.75 -17.44
C LYS A 373 27.01 13.86 -16.69
N LYS A 374 25.94 14.37 -17.27
CA LYS A 374 25.07 15.38 -16.64
C LYS A 374 23.98 14.70 -15.84
N LEU A 375 23.84 15.07 -14.58
CA LEU A 375 22.85 14.53 -13.66
C LEU A 375 21.92 15.64 -13.14
N LEU A 376 21.06 15.30 -12.18
CA LEU A 376 20.08 16.22 -11.61
C LEU A 376 20.76 17.43 -10.95
N ASN A 377 20.02 18.53 -10.88
CA ASN A 377 20.43 19.77 -10.21
C ASN A 377 21.76 20.35 -10.73
N GLY A 378 22.05 20.16 -12.03
CA GLY A 378 23.26 20.66 -12.67
C GLY A 378 24.54 19.94 -12.23
N THR A 379 24.43 18.80 -11.55
CA THR A 379 25.58 17.98 -11.17
C THR A 379 26.22 17.38 -12.42
N VAL A 380 27.55 17.37 -12.48
CA VAL A 380 28.29 16.78 -13.58
C VAL A 380 29.33 15.81 -13.02
N LEU A 381 29.24 14.54 -13.42
CA LEU A 381 30.27 13.56 -13.15
C LEU A 381 31.42 13.76 -14.15
N ALA A 382 32.63 13.91 -13.62
CA ALA A 382 33.82 14.10 -14.43
C ALA A 382 34.15 12.87 -15.27
N ALA A 383 34.81 13.10 -16.41
CA ALA A 383 35.31 12.03 -17.24
C ALA A 383 36.34 11.13 -16.51
N ASP A 384 36.56 9.94 -17.05
CA ASP A 384 37.52 8.94 -16.58
C ASP A 384 37.27 8.32 -15.20
N SER A 385 36.09 8.57 -14.61
CA SER A 385 35.60 7.82 -13.45
C SER A 385 35.30 6.35 -13.79
N ASN A 386 35.16 5.53 -12.76
CA ASN A 386 34.83 4.10 -12.90
C ASN A 386 33.34 3.87 -12.60
N ALA A 387 32.78 2.80 -13.16
CA ALA A 387 31.33 2.54 -13.13
C ALA A 387 30.75 2.49 -11.71
N SER A 388 31.47 1.89 -10.75
CA SER A 388 30.99 1.77 -9.37
C SER A 388 30.94 3.12 -8.67
N GLN A 389 31.90 4.02 -8.93
CA GLN A 389 31.88 5.38 -8.40
C GLN A 389 30.75 6.20 -9.04
N ASP A 390 30.60 6.12 -10.36
CA ASP A 390 29.55 6.85 -11.08
C ASP A 390 28.15 6.39 -10.65
N LEU A 391 27.95 5.09 -10.45
CA LEU A 391 26.70 4.56 -9.90
C LEU A 391 26.41 5.16 -8.52
N LYS A 392 27.38 5.09 -7.62
CA LYS A 392 27.22 5.61 -6.26
C LYS A 392 26.85 7.11 -6.29
N ASP A 393 27.58 7.91 -7.05
CA ASP A 393 27.35 9.36 -7.11
C ASP A 393 26.01 9.71 -7.78
N ALA A 394 25.59 8.93 -8.78
CA ALA A 394 24.29 9.08 -9.42
C ALA A 394 23.12 8.74 -8.48
N LEU A 395 23.23 7.63 -7.75
CA LEU A 395 22.21 7.24 -6.76
C LEU A 395 22.17 8.22 -5.58
N ASP A 396 23.32 8.74 -5.14
CA ASP A 396 23.38 9.79 -4.11
C ASP A 396 22.79 11.11 -4.62
N ASN A 397 22.95 11.43 -5.91
CA ASN A 397 22.34 12.59 -6.55
C ASN A 397 20.80 12.49 -6.57
N ILE A 398 20.24 11.33 -6.92
CA ILE A 398 18.80 11.06 -6.80
C ILE A 398 18.36 11.16 -5.33
N TYR A 399 19.12 10.56 -4.43
CA TYR A 399 18.80 10.54 -3.01
C TYR A 399 18.80 11.92 -2.36
N ALA A 400 19.64 12.84 -2.84
CA ALA A 400 19.66 14.23 -2.41
C ALA A 400 18.49 15.06 -2.99
N HIS A 401 17.81 14.58 -4.05
CA HIS A 401 16.79 15.35 -4.76
C HIS A 401 15.56 15.66 -3.86
N PRO A 402 15.01 16.90 -3.91
CA PRO A 402 13.88 17.30 -3.07
C PRO A 402 12.59 16.52 -3.37
N ASN A 403 12.35 16.11 -4.63
CA ASN A 403 11.16 15.32 -4.98
C ASN A 403 11.13 13.92 -4.36
N LEU A 404 12.28 13.33 -3.99
CA LEU A 404 12.31 11.92 -3.61
C LEU A 404 11.38 11.63 -2.43
N ALA A 405 11.42 12.47 -1.40
CA ALA A 405 10.62 12.32 -0.20
C ALA A 405 9.10 12.39 -0.49
N PRO A 406 8.54 13.50 -1.04
CA PRO A 406 7.10 13.58 -1.32
C PRO A 406 6.63 12.52 -2.33
N PHE A 407 7.47 12.18 -3.33
CA PHE A 407 7.13 11.16 -4.31
C PHE A 407 6.94 9.78 -3.66
N VAL A 408 7.94 9.31 -2.93
CA VAL A 408 7.92 7.98 -2.29
C VAL A 408 6.85 7.92 -1.20
N SER A 409 6.72 8.98 -0.39
CA SER A 409 5.67 9.07 0.64
C SER A 409 4.28 8.96 0.04
N TYR A 410 3.96 9.71 -1.03
CA TYR A 410 2.65 9.63 -1.68
C TYR A 410 2.37 8.22 -2.22
N ARG A 411 3.34 7.59 -2.90
CA ARG A 411 3.18 6.24 -3.46
C ARG A 411 2.93 5.20 -2.37
N LEU A 412 3.71 5.21 -1.29
CA LEU A 412 3.53 4.25 -0.19
C LEU A 412 2.18 4.46 0.52
N ILE A 413 1.74 5.70 0.73
CA ILE A 413 0.41 5.98 1.28
C ILE A 413 -0.69 5.41 0.38
N GLN A 414 -0.60 5.58 -0.95
CA GLN A 414 -1.56 5.01 -1.89
C GLN A 414 -1.60 3.48 -1.86
N ARG A 415 -0.44 2.82 -1.66
CA ARG A 415 -0.39 1.36 -1.58
C ARG A 415 -0.93 0.83 -0.25
N LEU A 416 -0.71 1.53 0.86
CA LEU A 416 -0.99 1.02 2.20
C LEU A 416 -2.31 1.51 2.82
N VAL A 417 -2.73 2.74 2.55
CA VAL A 417 -3.77 3.43 3.34
C VAL A 417 -4.90 3.99 2.46
N LYS A 418 -4.63 4.97 1.59
CA LYS A 418 -5.70 5.68 0.87
C LYS A 418 -5.28 6.26 -0.48
N SER A 419 -6.20 6.33 -1.44
CA SER A 419 -5.90 6.77 -2.82
C SER A 419 -5.62 8.29 -2.92
N ASN A 420 -6.27 9.08 -2.05
CA ASN A 420 -6.25 10.55 -2.11
C ASN A 420 -5.84 11.15 -0.74
N PRO A 421 -4.59 10.98 -0.30
CA PRO A 421 -4.14 11.58 0.97
C PRO A 421 -4.12 13.11 0.90
N SER A 422 -4.38 13.78 2.03
CA SER A 422 -4.19 15.22 2.13
C SER A 422 -2.74 15.63 1.91
N LYS A 423 -2.52 16.87 1.45
CA LYS A 423 -1.17 17.44 1.31
C LYS A 423 -0.45 17.47 2.66
N GLU A 424 -1.16 17.71 3.76
CA GLU A 424 -0.59 17.72 5.10
C GLU A 424 -0.08 16.34 5.51
N TYR A 425 -0.81 15.27 5.18
CA TYR A 425 -0.38 13.90 5.44
C TYR A 425 0.89 13.55 4.63
N VAL A 426 0.89 13.83 3.33
CA VAL A 426 2.08 13.63 2.49
C VAL A 426 3.27 14.42 3.04
N GLY A 427 3.06 15.69 3.42
CA GLY A 427 4.09 16.56 3.98
C GLY A 427 4.69 16.04 5.27
N ARG A 428 3.87 15.49 6.19
CA ARG A 428 4.38 14.90 7.45
C ARG A 428 5.26 13.69 7.18
N VAL A 429 4.79 12.75 6.36
CA VAL A 429 5.56 11.54 6.02
C VAL A 429 6.83 11.91 5.24
N ALA A 430 6.77 12.86 4.32
CA ALA A 430 7.93 13.30 3.54
C ALA A 430 8.99 14.00 4.41
N ASN A 431 8.58 14.73 5.45
CA ASN A 431 9.51 15.29 6.44
C ASN A 431 10.20 14.18 7.24
N ILE A 432 9.48 13.14 7.68
CA ILE A 432 10.07 11.96 8.33
C ILE A 432 10.99 11.21 7.38
N PHE A 433 10.62 11.08 6.09
CA PHE A 433 11.51 10.52 5.08
C PHE A 433 12.82 11.32 4.99
N ASN A 434 12.76 12.66 4.99
CA ASN A 434 13.97 13.49 4.93
C ASN A 434 14.80 13.43 6.23
N ASN A 435 14.16 13.21 7.37
CA ASN A 435 14.82 13.10 8.66
C ASN A 435 13.91 12.36 9.68
N ASN A 436 14.32 11.16 10.07
CA ASN A 436 13.62 10.35 11.07
C ASN A 436 13.72 10.84 12.53
N GLY A 437 14.09 12.10 12.76
CA GLY A 437 14.36 12.68 14.08
C GLY A 437 15.80 12.45 14.58
N SER A 438 16.57 11.58 13.93
CA SER A 438 17.99 11.33 14.22
C SER A 438 18.95 11.78 13.10
N GLY A 439 18.44 12.54 12.13
CA GLY A 439 19.22 13.04 10.98
C GLY A 439 19.39 12.00 9.87
N VAL A 440 18.65 10.89 9.89
CA VAL A 440 18.74 9.84 8.87
C VAL A 440 17.60 10.02 7.86
N LYS A 441 17.95 10.22 6.60
CA LYS A 441 17.02 10.24 5.47
C LYS A 441 16.65 8.80 5.06
N GLY A 442 15.51 8.60 4.44
CA GLY A 442 15.10 7.35 3.79
C GLY A 442 14.92 6.14 4.71
N ASP A 443 14.84 6.32 6.03
CA ASP A 443 14.60 5.23 6.99
C ASP A 443 13.16 4.70 6.86
N LEU A 444 12.99 3.54 6.23
CA LEU A 444 11.67 3.01 5.90
C LEU A 444 10.87 2.61 7.14
N LYS A 445 11.51 2.21 8.25
CA LYS A 445 10.77 1.94 9.50
C LYS A 445 10.01 3.16 9.97
N SER A 446 10.71 4.30 10.04
CA SER A 446 10.15 5.57 10.46
C SER A 446 9.07 6.06 9.48
N VAL A 447 9.29 5.89 8.18
CA VAL A 447 8.31 6.24 7.14
C VAL A 447 7.04 5.38 7.24
N ILE A 448 7.16 4.06 7.36
CA ILE A 448 6.03 3.13 7.48
C ILE A 448 5.22 3.45 8.74
N LYS A 449 5.91 3.72 9.84
CA LYS A 449 5.28 4.11 11.10
C LYS A 449 4.52 5.44 10.98
N ALA A 450 5.14 6.45 10.35
CA ALA A 450 4.49 7.73 10.10
C ALA A 450 3.27 7.59 9.18
N ILE A 451 3.30 6.69 8.20
CA ILE A 451 2.13 6.37 7.35
C ILE A 451 1.04 5.72 8.20
N LEU A 452 1.35 4.61 8.88
CA LEU A 452 0.32 3.82 9.53
C LEU A 452 -0.27 4.50 10.76
N LEU A 453 0.46 5.36 11.46
CA LEU A 453 0.00 6.04 12.68
C LEU A 453 -0.52 7.46 12.44
N ASP A 454 -0.47 7.98 11.21
CA ASP A 454 -0.98 9.31 10.90
C ASP A 454 -2.45 9.46 11.30
N GLN A 455 -2.83 10.62 11.83
CA GLN A 455 -4.22 10.91 12.22
C GLN A 455 -5.22 10.66 11.08
N GLU A 456 -4.86 10.93 9.83
CA GLU A 456 -5.72 10.71 8.66
C GLU A 456 -5.89 9.22 8.35
N ALA A 457 -4.87 8.42 8.65
CA ALA A 457 -4.95 6.96 8.57
C ALA A 457 -5.74 6.36 9.74
N ARG A 458 -5.81 7.01 10.91
CA ARG A 458 -6.51 6.51 12.09
C ARG A 458 -7.94 7.02 12.25
N THR A 459 -8.29 8.12 11.60
CA THR A 459 -9.62 8.73 11.72
C THR A 459 -10.60 8.06 10.76
N ILE A 460 -11.59 7.36 11.31
CA ILE A 460 -12.70 6.81 10.53
C ILE A 460 -13.78 7.89 10.43
N ASN A 461 -13.90 8.52 9.26
CA ASN A 461 -14.95 9.49 8.96
C ASN A 461 -15.78 9.03 7.76
N GLU A 462 -16.96 8.46 8.03
CA GLU A 462 -17.86 7.95 6.98
C GLU A 462 -18.40 9.05 6.04
N SER A 463 -18.28 10.32 6.42
CA SER A 463 -18.67 11.45 5.55
C SER A 463 -17.54 11.93 4.63
N ASP A 464 -16.30 11.48 4.84
CA ASP A 464 -15.18 11.82 3.97
C ASP A 464 -15.15 10.90 2.75
N LEU A 465 -15.55 11.44 1.59
CA LEU A 465 -15.56 10.73 0.31
C LEU A 465 -14.16 10.35 -0.18
N THR A 466 -13.10 10.87 0.44
CA THR A 466 -11.71 10.53 0.13
C THR A 466 -11.10 9.54 1.11
N ALA A 467 -11.85 9.08 2.12
CA ALA A 467 -11.38 8.11 3.09
C ALA A 467 -11.06 6.76 2.43
N GLY A 468 -9.92 6.18 2.80
CA GLY A 468 -9.50 4.87 2.33
C GLY A 468 -9.19 4.77 0.84
N LYS A 469 -9.22 3.54 0.34
CA LYS A 469 -9.05 3.19 -1.07
C LYS A 469 -9.90 1.99 -1.45
N LEU A 470 -10.08 1.77 -2.75
CA LEU A 470 -10.55 0.47 -3.22
C LEU A 470 -9.47 -0.57 -2.96
N LYS A 471 -9.82 -1.71 -2.37
CA LYS A 471 -8.91 -2.84 -2.21
C LYS A 471 -8.52 -3.37 -3.57
N GLU A 472 -7.22 -3.56 -3.72
CA GLU A 472 -6.68 -4.39 -4.77
C GLU A 472 -7.35 -5.77 -4.76
N PRO A 473 -7.75 -6.32 -5.93
CA PRO A 473 -8.48 -7.58 -6.01
C PRO A 473 -7.83 -8.74 -5.26
N ILE A 474 -6.50 -8.86 -5.30
CA ILE A 474 -5.77 -9.92 -4.60
C ILE A 474 -5.84 -9.76 -3.08
N LEU A 475 -5.88 -8.53 -2.55
CA LEU A 475 -6.02 -8.26 -1.12
C LEU A 475 -7.39 -8.67 -0.58
N ARG A 476 -8.43 -8.64 -1.42
CA ARG A 476 -9.76 -9.15 -1.05
C ARG A 476 -9.73 -10.66 -0.81
N ALA A 477 -8.97 -11.40 -1.62
CA ALA A 477 -8.82 -12.85 -1.47
C ALA A 477 -7.98 -13.19 -0.23
N THR A 478 -6.83 -12.52 -0.05
CA THR A 478 -5.98 -12.76 1.12
C THR A 478 -6.69 -12.38 2.42
N GLN A 479 -7.52 -11.34 2.43
CA GLN A 479 -8.31 -10.97 3.60
C GLN A 479 -9.30 -12.08 3.97
N LEU A 480 -10.02 -12.65 3.00
CA LEU A 480 -10.93 -13.77 3.26
C LEU A 480 -10.17 -14.97 3.83
N TRP A 481 -9.06 -15.37 3.19
CA TRP A 481 -8.26 -16.51 3.63
C TRP A 481 -7.62 -16.31 5.01
N ARG A 482 -7.21 -15.09 5.34
CA ARG A 482 -6.70 -14.78 6.69
C ARG A 482 -7.81 -14.83 7.73
N ALA A 483 -8.97 -14.22 7.45
CA ALA A 483 -10.08 -14.15 8.39
C ALA A 483 -10.66 -15.52 8.75
N TYR A 484 -10.62 -16.48 7.84
CA TYR A 484 -11.18 -17.83 8.02
C TYR A 484 -10.13 -18.93 8.17
N GLY A 485 -8.84 -18.60 8.02
CA GLY A 485 -7.79 -19.59 7.92
C GLY A 485 -7.96 -20.52 6.70
N LEU A 486 -7.03 -21.47 6.60
CA LEU A 486 -7.03 -22.49 5.56
C LEU A 486 -6.99 -23.86 6.23
N LYS A 487 -8.05 -24.65 6.04
CA LYS A 487 -8.14 -26.04 6.49
C LYS A 487 -7.38 -26.96 5.52
N ASP A 488 -6.72 -27.97 6.07
CA ASP A 488 -6.03 -29.02 5.30
C ASP A 488 -4.95 -28.52 4.33
N ILE A 489 -4.03 -27.68 4.82
CA ILE A 489 -2.69 -27.63 4.23
C ILE A 489 -1.99 -28.94 4.61
N GLU A 490 -2.39 -30.03 3.97
CA GLU A 490 -1.75 -31.33 4.13
C GLU A 490 -0.38 -31.22 3.48
N TYR A 491 0.65 -31.10 4.33
CA TYR A 491 1.99 -31.52 3.96
C TYR A 491 1.87 -33.01 3.64
N ASP A 492 1.89 -33.38 2.36
CA ASP A 492 1.80 -34.80 2.03
C ASP A 492 2.86 -35.57 2.84
N ASN A 493 2.49 -36.75 3.34
CA ASN A 493 3.29 -37.62 4.22
C ASN A 493 4.65 -38.08 3.63
N THR A 494 5.03 -37.64 2.41
CA THR A 494 6.36 -37.78 1.80
C THR A 494 7.28 -36.58 2.05
N GLY A 495 6.78 -35.49 2.64
CA GLY A 495 7.52 -34.24 2.83
C GLY A 495 7.78 -33.46 1.53
N LYS A 496 7.05 -33.76 0.45
CA LYS A 496 7.25 -33.15 -0.89
C LYS A 496 6.03 -32.42 -1.47
N GLY A 497 4.85 -32.64 -0.92
CA GLY A 497 3.64 -31.88 -1.22
C GLY A 497 3.64 -30.54 -0.50
N GLY A 498 4.20 -29.53 -1.13
CA GLY A 498 4.05 -28.16 -0.69
C GLY A 498 3.23 -27.35 -1.68
N TYR A 499 2.45 -26.40 -1.18
CA TYR A 499 2.05 -25.13 -1.82
C TYR A 499 2.20 -25.08 -3.33
N ILE A 500 1.46 -25.90 -4.06
CA ILE A 500 1.41 -25.77 -5.51
C ILE A 500 0.07 -25.14 -5.77
N PHE A 501 0.11 -23.85 -6.08
CA PHE A 501 -1.06 -23.16 -6.56
C PHE A 501 -1.37 -23.68 -7.98
N ARG A 502 -2.24 -24.69 -8.12
CA ARG A 502 -2.48 -25.41 -9.40
C ARG A 502 -3.53 -24.74 -10.30
N GLY A 503 -3.68 -23.42 -10.16
CA GLY A 503 -4.64 -22.58 -10.87
C GLY A 503 -5.88 -22.27 -10.03
N PHE A 504 -6.37 -21.03 -10.15
CA PHE A 504 -7.70 -20.63 -9.71
C PHE A 504 -8.76 -21.26 -10.63
N TYR A 505 -10.04 -21.13 -10.25
CA TYR A 505 -11.25 -21.41 -11.05
C TYR A 505 -10.96 -21.85 -12.51
N GLY A 506 -11.11 -23.13 -12.82
CA GLY A 506 -10.96 -23.63 -14.20
C GLY A 506 -9.53 -23.63 -14.76
N ASN A 507 -8.52 -23.78 -13.89
CA ASN A 507 -7.08 -23.75 -14.22
C ASN A 507 -6.59 -22.38 -14.70
N LYS A 508 -7.26 -21.31 -14.29
CA LYS A 508 -6.85 -19.92 -14.56
C LYS A 508 -5.67 -19.53 -13.67
N ASP A 509 -4.81 -18.66 -14.17
CA ASP A 509 -3.75 -18.08 -13.36
C ASP A 509 -4.30 -17.07 -12.33
N ILE A 510 -3.51 -16.69 -11.31
CA ILE A 510 -3.88 -15.63 -10.35
C ILE A 510 -4.15 -14.31 -11.08
N LEU A 511 -3.34 -13.98 -12.07
CA LEU A 511 -3.50 -12.80 -12.92
C LEU A 511 -4.83 -12.84 -13.68
N ASP A 512 -5.23 -14.00 -14.20
CA ASP A 512 -6.48 -14.15 -14.95
C ASP A 512 -7.72 -13.93 -14.06
N VAL A 513 -7.63 -14.25 -12.76
CA VAL A 513 -8.76 -14.18 -11.83
C VAL A 513 -8.88 -12.85 -11.10
N PHE A 514 -7.76 -12.18 -10.82
CA PHE A 514 -7.75 -10.93 -10.07
C PHE A 514 -7.32 -9.72 -10.89
N GLY A 515 -6.76 -9.94 -12.08
CA GLY A 515 -6.13 -8.88 -12.89
C GLY A 515 -4.78 -8.46 -12.33
N GLN A 516 -4.31 -9.18 -11.31
CA GLN A 516 -3.12 -8.88 -10.52
C GLN A 516 -2.54 -10.16 -9.94
N GLY A 517 -1.21 -10.25 -9.86
CA GLY A 517 -0.49 -11.39 -9.30
C GLY A 517 0.92 -10.98 -8.86
N PRO A 518 1.54 -11.67 -7.90
CA PRO A 518 2.87 -11.29 -7.42
C PRO A 518 3.88 -11.30 -8.57
N LEU A 519 4.52 -10.15 -8.83
CA LEU A 519 5.46 -9.95 -9.93
C LEU A 519 4.92 -10.32 -11.32
N GLN A 520 3.61 -10.23 -11.56
CA GLN A 520 2.99 -10.51 -12.88
C GLN A 520 2.53 -9.23 -13.58
N SER A 521 3.26 -8.15 -13.40
CA SER A 521 2.85 -6.87 -13.92
C SER A 521 2.81 -6.86 -15.46
N PRO A 522 1.75 -6.34 -16.10
CA PRO A 522 1.68 -6.31 -17.57
C PRO A 522 2.72 -5.39 -18.23
N SER A 523 3.25 -4.41 -17.49
CA SER A 523 4.26 -3.46 -17.96
C SER A 523 4.99 -2.81 -16.78
N VAL A 524 6.02 -2.00 -17.06
CA VAL A 524 6.74 -1.23 -16.03
C VAL A 524 5.85 -0.21 -15.31
N PHE A 525 4.71 0.18 -15.90
CA PHE A 525 3.71 1.08 -15.28
C PHE A 525 2.82 0.41 -14.24
N ASN A 526 3.14 -0.84 -13.91
CA ASN A 526 2.40 -1.69 -13.01
C ASN A 526 1.02 -2.18 -13.56
N PHE A 527 0.17 -2.79 -12.71
CA PHE A 527 -1.18 -3.25 -13.05
C PHE A 527 -2.16 -2.11 -13.35
N PHE A 528 -1.95 -0.97 -12.70
CA PHE A 528 -2.77 0.22 -12.82
C PHE A 528 -1.95 1.47 -12.50
N SER A 529 -2.28 2.56 -13.19
CA SER A 529 -1.70 3.87 -12.98
C SER A 529 -2.10 4.41 -11.62
N PRO A 530 -1.14 4.88 -10.82
CA PRO A 530 -1.43 5.55 -9.55
C PRO A 530 -2.11 6.92 -9.74
N PHE A 531 -2.27 7.37 -10.99
CA PHE A 531 -2.98 8.59 -11.38
C PHE A 531 -4.32 8.29 -12.07
N TYR A 532 -4.74 7.02 -12.15
CA TYR A 532 -5.98 6.68 -12.84
C TYR A 532 -7.17 7.34 -12.13
N SER A 533 -7.95 8.09 -12.91
CA SER A 533 -9.12 8.81 -12.48
C SER A 533 -10.28 8.44 -13.41
N PRO A 534 -11.19 7.55 -12.99
CA PRO A 534 -12.29 7.14 -13.83
C PRO A 534 -13.23 8.33 -14.14
N PRO A 535 -13.76 8.43 -15.36
CA PRO A 535 -14.69 9.49 -15.72
C PRO A 535 -15.91 9.52 -14.80
N GLY A 536 -16.29 10.71 -14.33
CA GLY A 536 -17.48 10.90 -13.50
C GLY A 536 -17.15 11.60 -12.18
N GLU A 537 -17.77 11.15 -11.09
CA GLU A 537 -17.70 11.80 -9.77
C GLU A 537 -16.26 11.94 -9.24
N ILE A 538 -15.39 10.97 -9.53
CA ILE A 538 -13.98 10.97 -9.13
C ILE A 538 -13.19 12.03 -9.92
N SER A 539 -13.21 11.96 -11.26
CA SER A 539 -12.49 12.93 -12.10
C SER A 539 -13.04 14.36 -11.98
N ASN A 540 -14.36 14.53 -11.79
CA ASN A 540 -15.00 15.84 -11.61
C ASN A 540 -14.52 16.56 -10.34
N GLN A 541 -14.02 15.80 -9.36
CA GLN A 541 -13.46 16.31 -8.12
C GLN A 541 -11.92 16.32 -8.12
N SER A 542 -11.29 16.02 -9.26
CA SER A 542 -9.82 15.88 -9.38
C SER A 542 -9.22 14.82 -8.44
N LEU A 543 -9.99 13.78 -8.14
CA LEU A 543 -9.57 12.64 -7.33
C LEU A 543 -9.06 11.50 -8.23
N VAL A 544 -8.34 10.56 -7.65
CA VAL A 544 -7.89 9.32 -8.29
C VAL A 544 -8.48 8.10 -7.59
N ALA A 545 -8.65 7.01 -8.33
CA ALA A 545 -9.05 5.72 -7.81
C ALA A 545 -8.29 4.62 -8.57
N PRO A 546 -6.97 4.46 -8.30
CA PRO A 546 -6.06 3.67 -9.12
C PRO A 546 -6.56 2.26 -9.44
N GLU A 547 -7.01 1.54 -8.41
CA GLU A 547 -7.45 0.15 -8.50
C GLU A 547 -8.68 -0.06 -9.39
N LEU A 548 -9.46 1.00 -9.68
CA LEU A 548 -10.59 0.92 -10.61
C LEU A 548 -10.17 0.73 -12.07
N GLU A 549 -8.90 0.95 -12.43
CA GLU A 549 -8.42 0.73 -13.80
C GLU A 549 -8.52 -0.74 -14.21
N ILE A 550 -8.30 -1.66 -13.27
CA ILE A 550 -8.40 -3.11 -13.50
C ILE A 550 -9.78 -3.69 -13.13
N ALA A 551 -10.68 -2.89 -12.55
CA ALA A 551 -12.02 -3.30 -12.12
C ALA A 551 -13.03 -3.35 -13.28
N THR A 552 -12.67 -4.04 -14.36
CA THR A 552 -13.55 -4.23 -15.54
C THR A 552 -14.73 -5.17 -15.24
N GLU A 553 -15.77 -5.17 -16.08
CA GLU A 553 -16.88 -6.12 -15.97
C GLU A 553 -16.38 -7.58 -16.03
N TYR A 554 -15.42 -7.86 -16.91
CA TYR A 554 -14.77 -9.16 -17.01
C TYR A 554 -14.09 -9.53 -15.69
N GLN A 555 -13.31 -8.60 -15.10
CA GLN A 555 -12.60 -8.94 -13.87
C GLN A 555 -13.51 -9.08 -12.66
N ASN A 556 -14.46 -8.16 -12.49
CA ASN A 556 -15.44 -8.28 -11.41
C ASN A 556 -16.20 -9.60 -11.50
N THR A 557 -16.56 -10.06 -12.70
CA THR A 557 -17.21 -11.37 -12.88
C THR A 557 -16.31 -12.53 -12.43
N ASN A 558 -15.01 -12.52 -12.75
CA ASN A 558 -14.09 -13.56 -12.28
C ASN A 558 -13.95 -13.56 -10.76
N ILE A 559 -13.83 -12.39 -10.14
CA ILE A 559 -13.71 -12.24 -8.69
C ILE A 559 -14.97 -12.74 -7.97
N LEU A 560 -16.17 -12.40 -8.50
CA LEU A 560 -17.44 -12.92 -7.97
C LEU A 560 -17.51 -14.45 -8.08
N ASN A 561 -17.11 -15.01 -9.23
CA ASN A 561 -17.05 -16.46 -9.41
C ASN A 561 -16.04 -17.14 -8.48
N PHE A 562 -14.90 -16.49 -8.23
CA PHE A 562 -13.91 -16.93 -7.27
C PHE A 562 -14.50 -16.99 -5.87
N PHE A 563 -15.11 -15.91 -5.38
CA PHE A 563 -15.73 -15.88 -4.06
C PHE A 563 -16.87 -16.88 -3.93
N TRP A 564 -17.69 -17.04 -4.97
CA TRP A 564 -18.75 -18.05 -4.97
C TRP A 564 -18.17 -19.46 -4.80
N ARG A 565 -17.12 -19.81 -5.55
CA ARG A 565 -16.47 -21.11 -5.39
C ARG A 565 -15.84 -21.27 -4.01
N GLN A 566 -15.15 -20.24 -3.54
CA GLN A 566 -14.48 -20.27 -2.24
C GLN A 566 -15.49 -20.51 -1.12
N THR A 567 -16.63 -19.82 -1.14
CA THR A 567 -17.62 -19.93 -0.07
C THR A 567 -18.51 -21.16 -0.19
N PHE A 568 -18.92 -21.59 -1.39
CA PHE A 568 -19.88 -22.69 -1.55
C PHE A 568 -19.24 -24.07 -1.80
N ASN A 569 -18.02 -24.13 -2.34
CA ASN A 569 -17.38 -25.39 -2.74
C ASN A 569 -16.11 -25.72 -1.95
N TYR A 570 -15.34 -24.70 -1.53
CA TYR A 570 -14.04 -24.88 -0.88
C TYR A 570 -14.08 -24.37 0.55
N ASN A 571 -14.88 -25.04 1.38
CA ASN A 571 -15.01 -24.75 2.79
C ASN A 571 -14.99 -26.04 3.62
N SER A 572 -14.81 -25.89 4.92
CA SER A 572 -14.66 -26.96 5.91
C SER A 572 -15.84 -27.95 6.02
N GLN A 573 -17.00 -27.60 5.48
CA GLN A 573 -18.23 -28.41 5.47
C GLN A 573 -18.36 -29.28 4.20
N LYS A 574 -17.45 -29.16 3.23
CA LYS A 574 -17.49 -29.91 1.97
C LYS A 574 -16.43 -31.01 1.95
N THR A 575 -16.81 -32.19 1.45
CA THR A 575 -15.83 -33.21 1.06
C THR A 575 -15.15 -32.75 -0.22
N ILE A 576 -13.85 -32.48 -0.12
CA ILE A 576 -13.06 -32.10 -1.29
C ILE A 576 -12.32 -33.34 -1.78
N SER A 577 -12.65 -33.81 -2.98
CA SER A 577 -11.96 -34.93 -3.62
C SER A 577 -10.85 -34.41 -4.53
N ASP A 578 -9.70 -35.08 -4.50
CA ASP A 578 -8.63 -34.92 -5.49
C ASP A 578 -9.21 -35.02 -6.92
N ILE A 579 -8.92 -34.03 -7.76
CA ILE A 579 -9.25 -34.08 -9.19
C ILE A 579 -7.96 -34.25 -9.97
N GLU A 580 -7.85 -35.31 -10.78
CA GLU A 580 -6.77 -35.44 -11.77
C GLU A 580 -7.05 -34.47 -12.92
N VAL A 581 -6.27 -33.39 -12.99
CA VAL A 581 -6.38 -32.36 -14.02
C VAL A 581 -5.21 -32.50 -14.99
N ASN A 582 -5.52 -32.44 -16.28
CA ASN A 582 -4.55 -32.45 -17.34
C ASN A 582 -4.24 -31.00 -17.74
N TYR A 583 -3.04 -30.51 -17.40
CA TYR A 583 -2.63 -29.13 -17.69
C TYR A 583 -1.39 -29.14 -18.58
N GLY A 584 -1.53 -28.69 -19.83
CA GLY A 584 -0.40 -28.64 -20.78
C GLY A 584 0.18 -30.02 -21.17
N GLY A 585 -0.57 -31.12 -20.99
CA GLY A 585 -0.12 -32.48 -21.27
C GLY A 585 0.39 -33.25 -20.05
N ASP A 586 0.54 -32.58 -18.90
CA ASP A 586 0.94 -33.19 -17.63
C ASP A 586 -0.30 -33.61 -16.83
N LYS A 587 -0.30 -34.85 -16.35
CA LYS A 587 -1.30 -35.36 -15.39
C LYS A 587 -0.94 -34.88 -13.99
N ILE A 588 -1.75 -33.99 -13.45
CA ILE A 588 -1.52 -33.37 -12.15
C ILE A 588 -2.73 -33.68 -11.27
N ILE A 589 -2.52 -34.27 -10.09
CA ILE A 589 -3.57 -34.38 -9.07
C ILE A 589 -3.79 -32.99 -8.49
N SER A 590 -4.74 -32.20 -8.98
CA SER A 590 -5.10 -30.95 -8.32
C SER A 590 -5.93 -31.29 -7.08
N SER A 591 -5.31 -31.16 -5.92
CA SER A 591 -6.08 -30.80 -4.74
C SER A 591 -6.62 -29.40 -5.01
N LEU A 592 -7.89 -29.30 -5.40
CA LEU A 592 -8.63 -28.04 -5.25
C LEU A 592 -8.95 -27.79 -3.75
N ALA A 593 -8.46 -28.66 -2.86
CA ALA A 593 -8.59 -28.68 -1.41
C ALA A 593 -7.58 -27.78 -0.68
N ASP A 594 -6.49 -27.36 -1.32
CA ASP A 594 -5.36 -26.72 -0.62
C ASP A 594 -5.69 -25.36 0.04
N PHE A 595 -6.89 -24.80 -0.19
CA PHE A 595 -7.34 -23.53 0.38
C PHE A 595 -8.83 -23.55 0.81
N ALA A 596 -9.27 -24.59 1.53
CA ALA A 596 -10.62 -24.58 2.09
C ALA A 596 -10.71 -23.58 3.26
N ILE A 597 -11.69 -22.67 3.25
CA ILE A 597 -11.94 -21.76 4.39
C ILE A 597 -12.68 -22.49 5.52
N ASP A 598 -12.35 -22.21 6.78
CA ASP A 598 -13.02 -22.83 7.93
C ASP A 598 -14.25 -22.03 8.38
N ILE A 599 -15.44 -22.54 8.05
CA ILE A 599 -16.73 -21.89 8.31
C ILE A 599 -17.54 -22.62 9.40
N ASP A 600 -16.91 -23.51 10.17
CA ASP A 600 -17.61 -24.38 11.13
C ASP A 600 -18.35 -23.57 12.20
N GLU A 601 -17.75 -22.46 12.67
CA GLU A 601 -18.36 -21.56 13.66
C GLU A 601 -19.56 -20.79 13.09
N GLU A 602 -19.48 -20.33 11.83
CA GLU A 602 -20.57 -19.64 11.16
C GLU A 602 -21.74 -20.60 10.89
N ALA A 603 -21.46 -21.81 10.42
CA ALA A 603 -22.48 -22.83 10.20
C ALA A 603 -23.22 -23.19 11.50
N ALA A 604 -22.54 -23.18 12.64
CA ALA A 604 -23.14 -23.42 13.96
C ALA A 604 -24.12 -22.30 14.39
N LEU A 605 -24.00 -21.10 13.84
CA LEU A 605 -24.89 -19.96 14.13
C LEU A 605 -26.11 -19.87 13.21
N ALA A 606 -26.25 -20.75 12.22
CA ALA A 606 -27.24 -20.63 11.17
C ALA A 606 -28.71 -20.60 11.63
N SER A 607 -29.01 -21.15 12.82
CA SER A 607 -30.34 -21.05 13.43
C SER A 607 -30.70 -19.65 13.95
N ASP A 608 -29.71 -18.76 14.11
CA ASP A 608 -29.86 -17.36 14.45
C ASP A 608 -29.22 -16.49 13.36
N THR A 609 -30.00 -16.18 12.32
CA THR A 609 -29.57 -15.38 11.17
C THR A 609 -28.92 -14.05 11.57
N THR A 610 -29.39 -13.41 12.66
CA THR A 610 -28.83 -12.12 13.08
C THR A 610 -27.42 -12.30 13.63
N SER A 611 -27.25 -13.27 14.54
CA SER A 611 -25.94 -13.60 15.11
C SER A 611 -24.95 -14.11 14.04
N LEU A 612 -25.43 -14.87 13.05
CA LEU A 612 -24.61 -15.28 11.90
C LEU A 612 -24.09 -14.08 11.10
N ILE A 613 -24.98 -13.15 10.72
CA ILE A 613 -24.58 -11.97 9.93
C ILE A 613 -23.60 -11.11 10.73
N ASP A 614 -23.87 -10.89 12.02
CA ASP A 614 -23.01 -10.07 12.88
C ASP A 614 -21.63 -10.70 13.09
N ARG A 615 -21.55 -12.04 13.18
CA ARG A 615 -20.28 -12.79 13.23
C ARG A 615 -19.45 -12.56 11.97
N VAL A 616 -20.05 -12.74 10.79
CA VAL A 616 -19.36 -12.58 9.51
C VAL A 616 -18.93 -11.12 9.28
N ALA A 617 -19.81 -10.17 9.62
CA ALA A 617 -19.49 -8.74 9.57
C ALA A 617 -18.35 -8.37 10.54
N THR A 618 -18.30 -8.97 11.72
CA THR A 618 -17.18 -8.79 12.66
C THR A 618 -15.87 -9.29 12.05
N LYS A 619 -15.87 -10.49 11.47
CA LYS A 619 -14.67 -11.12 10.88
C LYS A 619 -14.13 -10.39 9.64
N LEU A 620 -15.01 -9.84 8.80
CA LEU A 620 -14.63 -9.29 7.49
C LEU A 620 -14.65 -7.77 7.41
N LEU A 621 -15.45 -7.11 8.25
CA LEU A 621 -15.67 -5.65 8.22
C LEU A 621 -15.36 -4.97 9.58
N GLY A 622 -14.91 -5.72 10.59
CA GLY A 622 -14.70 -5.17 11.93
C GLY A 622 -16.00 -4.77 12.65
N GLY A 623 -17.14 -5.34 12.22
CA GLY A 623 -18.46 -5.12 12.81
C GLY A 623 -19.30 -4.03 12.12
N ASN A 624 -18.70 -3.24 11.23
CA ASN A 624 -19.40 -2.19 10.50
C ASN A 624 -20.11 -2.78 9.28
N ILE A 625 -21.43 -2.92 9.36
CA ILE A 625 -22.30 -3.35 8.26
C ILE A 625 -23.50 -2.42 8.16
N SER A 626 -23.86 -2.02 6.94
CA SER A 626 -25.04 -1.19 6.70
C SER A 626 -26.34 -1.97 6.98
N ASP A 627 -27.38 -1.27 7.44
CA ASP A 627 -28.70 -1.87 7.64
C ASP A 627 -29.25 -2.48 6.35
N ASP A 628 -28.98 -1.85 5.20
CA ASP A 628 -29.39 -2.31 3.87
C ASP A 628 -28.71 -3.63 3.49
N LEU A 629 -27.39 -3.75 3.68
CA LEU A 629 -26.66 -5.00 3.42
C LEU A 629 -27.11 -6.10 4.39
N LYS A 630 -27.27 -5.77 5.69
CA LYS A 630 -27.75 -6.71 6.70
C LYS A 630 -29.15 -7.26 6.35
N SER A 631 -30.07 -6.39 5.93
CA SER A 631 -31.41 -6.79 5.49
C SER A 631 -31.35 -7.66 4.24
N SER A 632 -30.56 -7.28 3.24
CA SER A 632 -30.42 -8.03 1.99
C SER A 632 -29.87 -9.44 2.21
N ILE A 633 -28.88 -9.59 3.10
CA ILE A 633 -28.33 -10.90 3.45
C ILE A 633 -29.39 -11.74 4.17
N LYS A 634 -30.09 -11.16 5.14
CA LYS A 634 -31.13 -11.85 5.89
C LYS A 634 -32.24 -12.38 4.97
N ASP A 635 -32.72 -11.56 4.03
CA ASP A 635 -33.77 -11.94 3.09
C ASP A 635 -33.38 -13.17 2.24
N VAL A 636 -32.09 -13.33 1.90
CA VAL A 636 -31.60 -14.49 1.14
C VAL A 636 -31.37 -15.71 2.05
N ILE A 637 -30.79 -15.54 3.23
CA ILE A 637 -30.54 -16.63 4.18
C ILE A 637 -31.85 -17.31 4.60
N ASP A 638 -32.90 -16.53 4.82
CA ASP A 638 -34.21 -17.03 5.26
C ASP A 638 -34.91 -17.90 4.17
N LEU A 639 -34.41 -17.92 2.93
CA LEU A 639 -34.89 -18.83 1.87
C LEU A 639 -34.33 -20.26 1.99
N TYR A 640 -33.27 -20.46 2.77
CA TYR A 640 -32.53 -21.73 2.88
C TYR A 640 -32.56 -22.27 4.32
N THR A 641 -33.77 -22.38 4.88
CA THR A 641 -33.98 -22.97 6.20
C THR A 641 -33.47 -24.40 6.26
N ASP A 642 -32.82 -24.77 7.36
CA ASP A 642 -32.24 -26.11 7.61
C ASP A 642 -31.03 -26.49 6.72
N GLU A 643 -30.40 -25.53 6.03
CA GLU A 643 -29.15 -25.70 5.28
C GLU A 643 -28.00 -24.87 5.92
N PRO A 644 -27.49 -25.23 7.11
CA PRO A 644 -26.61 -24.37 7.91
C PRO A 644 -25.30 -23.99 7.21
N ASP A 645 -24.71 -24.92 6.45
CA ASP A 645 -23.52 -24.71 5.64
C ASP A 645 -23.78 -23.69 4.53
N ARG A 646 -24.94 -23.78 3.89
CA ARG A 646 -25.36 -22.87 2.82
C ARG A 646 -25.70 -21.49 3.35
N GLN A 647 -26.37 -21.40 4.49
CA GLN A 647 -26.69 -20.13 5.15
C GLN A 647 -25.40 -19.37 5.52
N ALA A 648 -24.41 -20.06 6.10
CA ALA A 648 -23.08 -19.49 6.34
C ALA A 648 -22.38 -19.05 5.04
N SER A 649 -22.40 -19.91 4.00
CA SER A 649 -21.80 -19.59 2.70
C SER A 649 -22.41 -18.35 2.04
N ILE A 650 -23.73 -18.15 2.17
CA ILE A 650 -24.46 -16.98 1.67
C ILE A 650 -24.03 -15.72 2.42
N ALA A 651 -23.99 -15.77 3.76
CA ALA A 651 -23.57 -14.64 4.58
C ALA A 651 -22.18 -14.15 4.18
N ILE A 652 -21.22 -15.07 4.07
CA ILE A 652 -19.84 -14.78 3.67
C ILE A 652 -19.81 -14.24 2.25
N TYR A 653 -20.45 -14.92 1.29
CA TYR A 653 -20.44 -14.53 -0.12
C TYR A 653 -20.98 -13.12 -0.35
N LEU A 654 -22.14 -12.80 0.24
CA LEU A 654 -22.75 -11.48 0.07
C LEU A 654 -21.91 -10.37 0.72
N ILE A 655 -21.23 -10.65 1.84
CA ILE A 655 -20.30 -9.68 2.44
C ILE A 655 -19.07 -9.49 1.57
N VAL A 656 -18.36 -10.54 1.14
CA VAL A 656 -17.12 -10.40 0.34
C VAL A 656 -17.34 -9.81 -1.06
N THR A 657 -18.59 -9.77 -1.51
CA THR A 657 -19.00 -9.17 -2.79
C THR A 657 -19.68 -7.82 -2.64
N SER A 658 -19.84 -7.31 -1.40
CA SER A 658 -20.43 -6.01 -1.10
C SER A 658 -19.45 -4.83 -1.34
N PRO A 659 -19.97 -3.61 -1.60
CA PRO A 659 -19.16 -2.39 -1.59
C PRO A 659 -18.39 -2.16 -0.29
N GLU A 660 -18.97 -2.53 0.86
CA GLU A 660 -18.37 -2.37 2.18
C GLU A 660 -17.10 -3.21 2.31
N PHE A 661 -17.06 -4.40 1.71
CA PHE A 661 -15.86 -5.24 1.70
C PHE A 661 -14.83 -4.81 0.65
N THR A 662 -15.24 -4.17 -0.45
CA THR A 662 -14.30 -3.74 -1.50
C THR A 662 -13.48 -2.53 -1.09
N VAL A 663 -13.91 -1.76 -0.08
CA VAL A 663 -13.17 -0.61 0.43
C VAL A 663 -12.21 -1.03 1.56
N GLN A 664 -10.96 -0.57 1.47
CA GLN A 664 -10.01 -0.54 2.58
C GLN A 664 -10.14 0.85 3.19
N GLY A 665 -10.93 0.93 4.25
CA GLY A 665 -11.05 2.15 5.04
C GLY A 665 -9.70 2.58 5.55
#